data_AF-A0A2N1TGP0-F1
#
_entry.id   AF-A0A2N1TGP0-F1
#
_cell.length_a   1.000
_cell.length_b   1.000
_cell.length_c   1.000
_cell.angle_alpha   90.00
_cell.angle_beta   90.00
_cell.angle_gamma   90.00
#
_symmetry.space_group_name_H-M   'P 1'
#
loop_
_entity.id
_entity.type
_entity.pdbx_description
1 polymer ?
#
loop_
_entity_poly.entity_id
_entity_poly.type
_entity_poly.pdbx_seq_one_letter_code
_entity_poly.pdbx_strand_id
1 'polypeptide(L)'
;MNSTIKKKYIEVKVKDHVAVITVNCPGTKVNAVSSGLLDEITALMPEFENDQEIEGLVIVSGKKDSFIVGADIDELNRKTTREEVIDYISKAHVVLNKLESLSIPVVCAIHGSCLGGGMELTLTARYRIASDSPKTQMGLPEVKLGLIPAGGGTQRLPRLIGIQKALSAMLQGTSFRPKQAKKIGLIDEIVSPYGMEDIAIAKAKDLASGRLKRNMRKRSFMEKILEGNFLGRRIIFSQARKMVMRQTRGHYPAALAIIDSVAYGYRKGMKKGLLKEIQLLGDLVLSPVSGALRSLFFGMTALKKNPLKDKIVAVEKLAVLGAGLMGHGIAAVSTGLADTILLKDMTLDAAARGMKEIWKGLDKRSRSGALTPFERDVQYGKIVPCDDYRNFRNTDLVIEAVFEDITLKRKVLREVEESTGDRTIFASNTSAIPITAIAAEASRRENVVGMHYFSPVPKMPLLEIITTKETAPWVTATVLEFGIRQGKTCIVVKDGPGFYTTRILAPLLFESGLLVYEGAEIPAIDGAMKQFGYPVGPMALLDEVGIDVGTHVTRELAVIFKDRGIAAPYDLGKIVEKGFKGRKSGKGLYRYDVPSKKGKRPVNTEVYALFSGSPRKNFTAEEIQQRVSLMMINEAALCLQEGIIADPRDGDIGAVFGLGFPPFTGGPFRYMDSQGIGSVTARMEQCVEKYGERFRPAQILKDMAVAGKKFYPNN
;
A
#
# COMPACT_ATOMS: atom_id res chain seq x y z
N MET A 1 3.17 17.89 45.51
CA MET A 1 3.58 19.18 44.90
C MET A 1 3.11 19.24 43.45
N ASN A 2 2.58 20.39 42.97
CA ASN A 2 2.13 20.56 41.57
C ASN A 2 3.27 21.07 40.66
N SER A 3 4.40 20.39 40.60
CA SER A 3 5.45 20.71 39.62
C SER A 3 5.08 20.12 38.26
N THR A 4 4.93 20.96 37.24
CA THR A 4 4.83 20.52 35.84
C THR A 4 6.22 20.59 35.23
N ILE A 5 6.74 19.46 34.76
CA ILE A 5 8.01 19.42 34.04
C ILE A 5 7.71 19.46 32.55
N LYS A 6 8.18 20.49 31.87
CA LYS A 6 7.96 20.67 30.44
C LYS A 6 9.30 20.63 29.71
N LYS A 7 9.49 19.62 28.88
CA LYS A 7 10.61 19.51 27.94
C LYS A 7 10.10 19.71 26.50
N LYS A 8 10.93 19.48 25.49
CA LYS A 8 10.59 19.75 24.10
C LYS A 8 9.62 18.72 23.53
N TYR A 9 9.78 17.44 23.87
CA TYR A 9 8.97 16.34 23.35
C TYR A 9 7.96 15.80 24.37
N ILE A 10 8.20 16.01 25.67
CA ILE A 10 7.34 15.49 26.75
C ILE A 10 6.96 16.56 27.78
N GLU A 11 5.75 16.41 28.33
CA GLU A 11 5.26 17.16 29.49
C GLU A 11 4.86 16.16 30.57
N VAL A 12 5.29 16.39 31.82
CA VAL A 12 4.98 15.54 32.96
C VAL A 12 4.21 16.33 34.02
N LYS A 13 3.11 15.74 34.47
CA LYS A 13 2.29 16.24 35.58
C LYS A 13 2.03 15.14 36.58
N VAL A 14 2.14 15.43 37.87
CA VAL A 14 1.73 14.50 38.92
C VAL A 14 0.29 14.81 39.32
N LYS A 15 -0.58 13.79 39.28
CA LYS A 15 -1.98 13.85 39.69
C LYS A 15 -2.28 12.65 40.58
N ASP A 16 -2.79 12.88 41.78
CA ASP A 16 -3.16 11.82 42.73
C ASP A 16 -2.07 10.76 42.97
N HIS A 17 -0.82 11.21 43.13
CA HIS A 17 0.39 10.37 43.25
C HIS A 17 0.76 9.57 41.99
N VAL A 18 0.20 9.90 40.84
CA VAL A 18 0.53 9.28 39.54
C VAL A 18 1.18 10.30 38.63
N ALA A 19 2.36 9.99 38.13
CA ALA A 19 3.01 10.79 37.10
C ALA A 19 2.37 10.51 35.73
N VAL A 20 1.99 11.56 35.01
CA VAL A 20 1.39 11.49 33.68
C VAL A 20 2.35 12.09 32.66
N ILE A 21 2.99 11.23 31.85
CA ILE A 21 3.82 11.63 30.71
C ILE A 21 2.92 11.84 29.50
N THR A 22 2.86 13.08 29.03
CA THR A 22 2.23 13.45 27.76
C THR A 22 3.29 13.60 26.69
N VAL A 23 3.31 12.68 25.71
CA VAL A 23 4.21 12.78 24.55
C VAL A 23 3.62 13.70 23.49
N ASN A 24 4.37 14.71 23.05
CA ASN A 24 3.94 15.68 22.05
C ASN A 24 5.13 16.24 21.25
N CYS A 25 5.52 15.54 20.18
CA CYS A 25 6.61 15.97 19.30
C CYS A 25 6.26 17.29 18.60
N PRO A 26 7.10 18.34 18.67
CA PRO A 26 6.77 19.65 18.09
C PRO A 26 6.80 19.61 16.55
N GLY A 27 5.98 20.44 15.91
CA GLY A 27 5.99 20.64 14.45
C GLY A 27 5.43 19.48 13.60
N THR A 28 5.00 18.38 14.22
CA THR A 28 4.48 17.20 13.53
C THR A 28 3.03 16.87 13.93
N LYS A 29 2.30 16.19 13.04
CA LYS A 29 0.95 15.65 13.33
C LYS A 29 0.97 14.36 14.14
N VAL A 30 2.12 13.70 14.22
CA VAL A 30 2.31 12.39 14.86
C VAL A 30 3.51 12.43 15.80
N ASN A 31 3.50 11.64 16.85
CA ASN A 31 4.68 11.44 17.70
C ASN A 31 5.54 10.32 17.14
N ALA A 32 6.80 10.58 16.80
CA ALA A 32 7.74 9.55 16.35
C ALA A 32 8.81 9.32 17.43
N VAL A 33 9.37 8.11 17.45
CA VAL A 33 10.49 7.80 18.35
C VAL A 33 11.76 8.36 17.71
N SER A 34 12.25 9.50 18.21
CA SER A 34 13.53 10.11 17.81
C SER A 34 14.57 10.01 18.93
N SER A 35 15.85 10.21 18.63
CA SER A 35 16.89 10.30 19.67
C SER A 35 16.55 11.33 20.74
N GLY A 36 16.07 12.51 20.35
CA GLY A 36 15.72 13.57 21.30
C GLY A 36 14.58 13.17 22.26
N LEU A 37 13.57 12.44 21.79
CA LEU A 37 12.52 11.90 22.68
C LEU A 37 13.10 10.87 23.66
N LEU A 38 13.97 9.98 23.18
CA LEU A 38 14.61 8.97 24.02
C LEU A 38 15.51 9.60 25.09
N ASP A 39 16.25 10.66 24.74
CA ASP A 39 17.11 11.40 25.67
C ASP A 39 16.27 12.07 26.76
N GLU A 40 15.16 12.70 26.40
CA GLU A 40 14.25 13.32 27.38
C GLU A 40 13.61 12.30 28.32
N ILE A 41 13.16 11.16 27.81
CA ILE A 41 12.61 10.08 28.65
C ILE A 41 13.71 9.54 29.58
N THR A 42 14.92 9.31 29.06
CA THR A 42 16.07 8.83 29.85
C THR A 42 16.38 9.78 31.01
N ALA A 43 16.39 11.08 30.75
CA ALA A 43 16.69 12.11 31.74
C ALA A 43 15.65 12.19 32.87
N LEU A 44 14.41 11.73 32.63
CA LEU A 44 13.35 11.71 33.66
C LEU A 44 13.32 10.41 34.47
N MET A 45 14.00 9.34 34.03
CA MET A 45 13.98 8.06 34.75
C MET A 45 14.35 8.16 36.23
N PRO A 46 15.39 8.95 36.62
CA PRO A 46 15.73 9.08 38.04
C PRO A 46 14.60 9.67 38.91
N GLU A 47 13.72 10.49 38.35
CA GLU A 47 12.58 11.05 39.10
C GLU A 47 11.59 9.94 39.47
N PHE A 48 11.29 9.04 38.53
CA PHE A 48 10.37 7.92 38.76
C PHE A 48 11.00 6.77 39.57
N GLU A 49 12.32 6.65 39.56
CA GLU A 49 13.05 5.62 40.31
C GLU A 49 13.24 5.99 41.79
N ASN A 50 13.40 7.29 42.10
CA ASN A 50 13.77 7.75 43.44
C ASN A 50 12.65 8.44 44.22
N ASP A 51 11.63 8.98 43.53
CA ASP A 51 10.51 9.66 44.20
C ASP A 51 9.50 8.64 44.75
N GLN A 52 9.45 8.53 46.08
CA GLN A 52 8.54 7.63 46.78
C GLN A 52 7.09 8.16 46.83
N GLU A 53 6.84 9.44 46.50
CA GLU A 53 5.49 9.99 46.41
C GLU A 53 4.77 9.55 45.13
N ILE A 54 5.49 9.03 44.13
CA ILE A 54 4.93 8.55 42.88
C ILE A 54 4.58 7.06 43.02
N GLU A 55 3.29 6.75 43.00
CA GLU A 55 2.75 5.39 43.10
C GLU A 55 2.55 4.73 41.73
N GLY A 56 2.58 5.49 40.63
CA GLY A 56 2.29 4.97 39.29
C GLY A 56 2.69 5.93 38.17
N LEU A 57 2.80 5.38 36.96
CA LEU A 57 3.14 6.13 35.75
C LEU A 57 2.08 5.91 34.66
N VAL A 58 1.59 6.97 34.06
CA VAL A 58 0.67 6.94 32.92
C VAL A 58 1.36 7.59 31.71
N ILE A 59 1.26 6.95 30.55
CA ILE A 59 1.74 7.51 29.27
C ILE A 59 0.53 7.78 28.37
N VAL A 60 0.38 9.03 27.97
CA VAL A 60 -0.63 9.53 27.04
C VAL A 60 0.03 10.29 25.89
N SER A 61 -0.77 10.64 24.88
CA SER A 61 -0.33 11.47 23.76
C SER A 61 -1.05 12.82 23.78
N GLY A 62 -0.30 13.88 23.49
CA GLY A 62 -0.85 15.21 23.24
C GLY A 62 -1.33 15.43 21.80
N LYS A 63 -1.24 14.41 20.92
CA LYS A 63 -1.73 14.49 19.53
C LYS A 63 -3.17 14.00 19.42
N LYS A 64 -3.95 14.65 18.55
CA LYS A 64 -5.38 14.36 18.35
C LYS A 64 -5.66 12.91 17.93
N ASP A 65 -4.97 12.39 16.91
CA ASP A 65 -5.27 11.08 16.29
C ASP A 65 -4.03 10.14 16.25
N SER A 66 -3.04 10.38 17.12
CA SER A 66 -1.79 9.62 17.15
C SER A 66 -1.34 9.40 18.58
N PHE A 67 -0.99 8.16 18.95
CA PHE A 67 -0.32 7.90 20.22
C PHE A 67 1.17 8.12 20.05
N ILE A 68 1.89 7.09 19.58
CA ILE A 68 3.29 7.11 19.17
C ILE A 68 3.39 6.18 17.96
N VAL A 69 4.02 6.64 16.88
CA VAL A 69 4.30 5.83 15.70
C VAL A 69 5.73 5.27 15.76
N GLY A 70 6.20 4.68 14.67
CA GLY A 70 7.52 4.04 14.64
C GLY A 70 8.69 4.99 14.90
N ALA A 71 9.89 4.45 14.72
CA ALA A 71 11.11 5.26 14.67
C ALA A 71 10.96 6.41 13.67
N ASP A 72 11.63 7.52 13.95
CA ASP A 72 11.81 8.60 12.98
C ASP A 72 12.59 8.04 11.79
N ILE A 73 11.89 7.79 10.68
CA ILE A 73 12.46 7.15 9.49
C ILE A 73 13.44 8.11 8.80
N ASP A 74 13.23 9.42 8.90
CA ASP A 74 14.17 10.43 8.37
C ASP A 74 15.47 10.45 9.17
N GLU A 75 15.40 10.26 10.49
CA GLU A 75 16.59 10.03 11.30
C GLU A 75 17.29 8.71 10.97
N LEU A 76 16.52 7.63 10.79
CA LEU A 76 17.07 6.31 10.45
C LEU A 76 17.76 6.31 9.07
N ASN A 77 17.19 6.99 8.08
CA ASN A 77 17.78 7.13 6.74
C ASN A 77 19.10 7.91 6.73
N ARG A 78 19.28 8.84 7.68
CA ARG A 78 20.53 9.60 7.81
C ARG A 78 21.67 8.78 8.40
N LYS A 79 21.38 7.61 8.97
CA LYS A 79 22.40 6.71 9.51
C LYS A 79 22.98 5.88 8.37
N THR A 80 24.26 6.08 8.11
CA THR A 80 24.98 5.49 6.97
C THR A 80 25.82 4.28 7.34
N THR A 81 26.10 4.12 8.64
CA THR A 81 26.89 3.00 9.16
C THR A 81 26.04 2.09 10.04
N ARG A 82 26.47 0.84 10.15
CA ARG A 82 25.78 -0.18 10.94
C ARG A 82 25.83 0.17 12.43
N GLU A 83 26.95 0.74 12.86
CA GLU A 83 27.24 1.15 14.23
C GLU A 83 26.31 2.28 14.68
N GLU A 84 26.06 3.27 13.82
CA GLU A 84 25.09 4.35 14.10
C GLU A 84 23.68 3.81 14.33
N VAL A 85 23.24 2.84 13.50
CA VAL A 85 21.93 2.20 13.65
C VAL A 85 21.86 1.41 14.97
N ILE A 86 22.94 0.70 15.31
CA ILE A 86 23.04 -0.08 16.56
C ILE A 86 23.01 0.84 17.78
N ASP A 87 23.74 1.95 17.78
CA ASP A 87 23.72 2.92 18.90
C ASP A 87 22.30 3.47 19.12
N TYR A 88 21.67 3.93 18.04
CA TYR A 88 20.31 4.45 18.08
C TYR A 88 19.31 3.47 18.70
N ILE A 89 19.29 2.22 18.22
CA ILE A 89 18.34 1.23 18.75
C ILE A 89 18.74 0.78 20.16
N SER A 90 20.04 0.76 20.49
CA SER A 90 20.50 0.42 21.85
C SER A 90 20.02 1.44 22.87
N LYS A 91 20.02 2.73 22.54
CA LYS A 91 19.41 3.79 23.39
C LYS A 91 17.93 3.53 23.64
N ALA A 92 17.17 3.15 22.60
CA ALA A 92 15.77 2.78 22.77
C ALA A 92 15.60 1.58 23.72
N HIS A 93 16.45 0.55 23.61
CA HIS A 93 16.43 -0.58 24.53
C HIS A 93 16.72 -0.19 25.98
N VAL A 94 17.67 0.72 26.22
CA VAL A 94 17.96 1.22 27.57
C VAL A 94 16.70 1.82 28.18
N VAL A 95 16.02 2.73 27.47
CA VAL A 95 14.76 3.34 27.92
C VAL A 95 13.68 2.30 28.18
N LEU A 96 13.44 1.40 27.22
CA LEU A 96 12.38 0.40 27.31
C LEU A 96 12.60 -0.59 28.45
N ASN A 97 13.85 -1.02 28.68
CA ASN A 97 14.19 -1.92 29.77
C ASN A 97 14.03 -1.22 31.13
N LYS A 98 14.41 0.06 31.25
CA LYS A 98 14.19 0.85 32.46
C LYS A 98 12.70 0.97 32.80
N LEU A 99 11.88 1.36 31.82
CA LEU A 99 10.42 1.43 31.98
C LEU A 99 9.81 0.09 32.43
N GLU A 100 10.28 -1.04 31.87
CA GLU A 100 9.80 -2.37 32.26
C GLU A 100 10.24 -2.77 33.67
N SER A 101 11.38 -2.26 34.16
CA SER A 101 11.94 -2.58 35.48
C SER A 101 11.47 -1.67 36.62
N LEU A 102 10.70 -0.62 36.34
CA LEU A 102 10.16 0.26 37.38
C LEU A 102 9.34 -0.55 38.41
N SER A 103 9.52 -0.23 39.69
CA SER A 103 8.76 -0.83 40.79
C SER A 103 7.27 -0.45 40.72
N ILE A 104 7.01 0.80 40.31
CA ILE A 104 5.67 1.35 40.10
C ILE A 104 5.02 0.83 38.80
N PRO A 105 3.69 0.65 38.76
CA PRO A 105 2.98 0.26 37.56
C PRO A 105 3.00 1.35 36.48
N VAL A 106 3.38 0.95 35.27
CA VAL A 106 3.23 1.77 34.06
C VAL A 106 1.93 1.41 33.31
N VAL A 107 1.11 2.41 33.00
CA VAL A 107 -0.13 2.29 32.24
C VAL A 107 -0.03 3.11 30.95
N CYS A 108 -0.30 2.50 29.80
CA CYS A 108 -0.39 3.23 28.52
C CYS A 108 -1.86 3.48 28.15
N ALA A 109 -2.22 4.74 27.92
CA ALA A 109 -3.54 5.14 27.45
C ALA A 109 -3.47 5.50 25.95
N ILE A 110 -3.96 4.57 25.11
CA ILE A 110 -3.74 4.54 23.67
C ILE A 110 -4.94 5.17 22.94
N HIS A 111 -4.74 6.37 22.42
CA HIS A 111 -5.65 7.00 21.46
C HIS A 111 -4.96 7.25 20.12
N GLY A 112 -5.63 6.91 19.03
CA GLY A 112 -5.09 7.08 17.68
C GLY A 112 -4.07 6.00 17.28
N SER A 113 -3.20 6.36 16.33
CA SER A 113 -2.20 5.42 15.77
C SER A 113 -1.08 5.10 16.77
N CYS A 114 -0.94 3.82 17.11
CA CYS A 114 0.10 3.26 17.97
C CYS A 114 0.86 2.16 17.21
N LEU A 115 1.90 2.54 16.46
CA LEU A 115 2.53 1.66 15.48
C LEU A 115 4.04 1.55 15.72
N GLY A 116 4.60 0.38 15.42
CA GLY A 116 6.02 0.11 15.51
C GLY A 116 6.61 0.41 16.89
N GLY A 117 7.65 1.24 16.96
CA GLY A 117 8.27 1.67 18.22
C GLY A 117 7.29 2.16 19.30
N GLY A 118 6.20 2.86 18.92
CA GLY A 118 5.15 3.21 19.86
C GLY A 118 4.43 2.00 20.45
N MET A 119 4.11 1.00 19.64
CA MET A 119 3.57 -0.28 20.11
C MET A 119 4.60 -1.01 20.98
N GLU A 120 5.88 -1.03 20.61
CA GLU A 120 6.96 -1.65 21.39
C GLU A 120 7.12 -1.02 22.78
N LEU A 121 6.93 0.30 22.89
CA LEU A 121 6.83 0.99 24.18
C LEU A 121 5.65 0.47 25.00
N THR A 122 4.46 0.33 24.41
CA THR A 122 3.32 -0.20 25.18
C THR A 122 3.50 -1.65 25.63
N LEU A 123 4.40 -2.42 24.99
CA LEU A 123 4.70 -3.79 25.40
C LEU A 123 5.48 -3.87 26.71
N THR A 124 6.15 -2.80 27.14
CA THR A 124 6.82 -2.72 28.46
C THR A 124 5.85 -2.38 29.59
N ALA A 125 4.71 -1.77 29.26
CA ALA A 125 3.74 -1.33 30.25
C ALA A 125 3.08 -2.51 31.00
N ARG A 126 2.80 -2.30 32.29
CA ARG A 126 2.04 -3.28 33.08
C ARG A 126 0.61 -3.39 32.55
N TYR A 127 -0.02 -2.29 32.14
CA TYR A 127 -1.40 -2.26 31.64
C TYR A 127 -1.58 -1.38 30.39
N ARG A 128 -2.44 -1.79 29.47
CA ARG A 128 -2.75 -1.06 28.22
C ARG A 128 -4.24 -0.83 28.08
N ILE A 129 -4.61 0.44 27.93
CA ILE A 129 -5.97 0.89 27.69
C ILE A 129 -6.01 1.46 26.27
N ALA A 130 -7.06 1.16 25.49
CA ALA A 130 -7.25 1.78 24.18
C ALA A 130 -8.64 2.41 24.06
N SER A 131 -8.74 3.48 23.28
CA SER A 131 -10.05 4.13 23.00
C SER A 131 -10.87 3.31 22.01
N ASP A 132 -12.18 3.26 22.21
CA ASP A 132 -13.13 2.77 21.21
C ASP A 132 -13.34 3.80 20.10
N SER A 133 -12.33 3.95 19.24
CA SER A 133 -12.36 4.87 18.10
C SER A 133 -11.86 4.17 16.83
N PRO A 134 -12.48 4.42 15.66
CA PRO A 134 -11.96 3.95 14.37
C PRO A 134 -10.54 4.47 14.05
N LYS A 135 -10.13 5.58 14.69
CA LYS A 135 -8.78 6.17 14.57
C LYS A 135 -7.73 5.39 15.36
N THR A 136 -8.14 4.59 16.34
CA THR A 136 -7.23 3.86 17.21
C THR A 136 -6.81 2.54 16.57
N GLN A 137 -5.52 2.41 16.28
CA GLN A 137 -4.95 1.24 15.62
C GLN A 137 -3.59 0.89 16.21
N MET A 138 -3.32 -0.40 16.40
CA MET A 138 -2.11 -0.89 17.05
C MET A 138 -1.43 -1.98 16.24
N GLY A 139 -0.10 -1.96 16.11
CA GLY A 139 0.61 -3.03 15.40
C GLY A 139 2.09 -2.76 15.15
N LEU A 140 2.75 -3.75 14.54
CA LEU A 140 4.18 -3.74 14.22
C LEU A 140 4.36 -3.86 12.70
N PRO A 141 4.33 -2.74 11.94
CA PRO A 141 4.35 -2.74 10.47
C PRO A 141 5.76 -2.73 9.84
N GLU A 142 6.84 -2.91 10.61
CA GLU A 142 8.24 -2.74 10.20
C GLU A 142 8.62 -3.57 8.97
N VAL A 143 8.03 -4.77 8.82
CA VAL A 143 8.28 -5.64 7.67
C VAL A 143 7.93 -4.96 6.34
N LYS A 144 6.98 -4.03 6.33
CA LYS A 144 6.58 -3.26 5.13
C LYS A 144 7.67 -2.29 4.66
N LEU A 145 8.63 -1.96 5.53
CA LEU A 145 9.81 -1.15 5.25
C LEU A 145 11.06 -2.02 5.05
N GLY A 146 10.92 -3.34 4.97
CA GLY A 146 12.07 -4.25 4.93
C GLY A 146 12.85 -4.30 6.24
N LEU A 147 12.19 -4.01 7.37
CA LEU A 147 12.79 -3.96 8.70
C LEU A 147 12.13 -4.98 9.65
N ILE A 148 12.68 -5.10 10.86
CA ILE A 148 12.08 -5.88 11.95
C ILE A 148 11.70 -4.97 13.11
N PRO A 149 10.72 -5.37 13.95
CA PRO A 149 10.52 -4.74 15.26
C PRO A 149 11.79 -4.97 16.10
N ALA A 150 12.37 -3.90 16.61
CA ALA A 150 13.69 -3.93 17.21
C ALA A 150 13.81 -3.17 18.53
N GLY A 151 12.71 -2.64 19.07
CA GLY A 151 12.55 -2.14 20.45
C GLY A 151 11.99 -3.23 21.38
N GLY A 152 12.31 -4.49 21.13
CA GLY A 152 11.85 -5.66 21.89
C GLY A 152 10.58 -6.30 21.38
N GLY A 153 9.99 -5.83 20.27
CA GLY A 153 8.78 -6.37 19.69
C GLY A 153 8.90 -7.86 19.35
N THR A 154 10.05 -8.30 18.81
CA THR A 154 10.26 -9.74 18.51
C THR A 154 10.37 -10.60 19.76
N GLN A 155 10.53 -10.01 20.95
CA GLN A 155 10.65 -10.73 22.21
C GLN A 155 9.39 -10.60 23.07
N ARG A 156 8.86 -9.40 23.24
CA ARG A 156 7.73 -9.11 24.13
C ARG A 156 6.40 -9.54 23.52
N LEU A 157 6.17 -9.28 22.22
CA LEU A 157 4.88 -9.61 21.59
C LEU A 157 4.58 -11.12 21.57
N PRO A 158 5.51 -12.02 21.17
CA PRO A 158 5.27 -13.47 21.24
C PRO A 158 4.98 -13.98 22.65
N ARG A 159 5.60 -13.38 23.67
CA ARG A 159 5.39 -13.76 25.07
C ARG A 159 4.02 -13.28 25.59
N LEU A 160 3.54 -12.15 25.07
CA LEU A 160 2.24 -11.57 25.37
C LEU A 160 1.08 -12.33 24.70
N ILE A 161 1.10 -12.44 23.37
CA ILE A 161 -0.05 -12.95 22.59
C ILE A 161 0.14 -14.38 22.07
N GLY A 162 1.32 -14.98 22.22
CA GLY A 162 1.68 -16.30 21.68
C GLY A 162 2.47 -16.18 20.37
N ILE A 163 3.33 -17.16 20.10
CA ILE A 163 4.28 -17.17 18.98
C ILE A 163 3.55 -17.08 17.64
N GLN A 164 2.52 -17.90 17.42
CA GLN A 164 1.85 -17.96 16.12
C GLN A 164 1.16 -16.64 15.75
N LYS A 165 0.44 -16.04 16.71
CA LYS A 165 -0.26 -14.77 16.52
C LYS A 165 0.72 -13.62 16.33
N ALA A 166 1.81 -13.60 17.11
CA ALA A 166 2.85 -12.58 17.00
C ALA A 166 3.59 -12.67 15.66
N LEU A 167 3.99 -13.88 15.22
CA LEU A 167 4.59 -14.06 13.90
C LEU A 167 3.64 -13.64 12.79
N SER A 168 2.37 -14.05 12.84
CA SER A 168 1.36 -13.62 11.86
C SER A 168 1.24 -12.09 11.79
N ALA A 169 1.20 -11.42 12.95
CA ALA A 169 1.13 -9.97 13.05
C ALA A 169 2.37 -9.27 12.47
N MET A 170 3.57 -9.69 12.87
CA MET A 170 4.83 -9.06 12.47
C MET A 170 5.19 -9.36 11.01
N LEU A 171 4.93 -10.58 10.51
CA LEU A 171 5.24 -10.96 9.13
C LEU A 171 4.32 -10.31 8.10
N GLN A 172 3.08 -9.97 8.49
CA GLN A 172 2.12 -9.28 7.62
C GLN A 172 2.12 -7.75 7.84
N GLY A 173 2.72 -7.28 8.94
CA GLY A 173 2.63 -5.88 9.36
C GLY A 173 1.19 -5.45 9.65
N THR A 174 0.41 -6.32 10.28
CA THR A 174 -1.04 -6.12 10.50
C THR A 174 -1.28 -5.16 11.65
N SER A 175 -2.16 -4.18 11.41
CA SER A 175 -2.68 -3.28 12.44
C SER A 175 -4.04 -3.80 12.94
N PHE A 176 -4.22 -3.79 14.25
CA PHE A 176 -5.40 -4.24 14.95
C PHE A 176 -6.21 -3.05 15.45
N ARG A 177 -7.53 -3.12 15.26
CA ARG A 177 -8.48 -2.20 15.92
C ARG A 177 -8.74 -2.62 17.37
N PRO A 178 -9.30 -1.74 18.23
CA PRO A 178 -9.39 -1.98 19.68
C PRO A 178 -10.05 -3.32 20.04
N LYS A 179 -11.19 -3.65 19.42
CA LYS A 179 -11.90 -4.93 19.66
C LYS A 179 -11.05 -6.16 19.30
N GLN A 180 -10.32 -6.10 18.18
CA GLN A 180 -9.43 -7.18 17.75
C GLN A 180 -8.21 -7.27 18.68
N ALA A 181 -7.60 -6.12 19.02
CA ALA A 181 -6.47 -6.02 19.92
C ALA A 181 -6.80 -6.61 21.31
N LYS A 182 -7.97 -6.30 21.88
CA LYS A 182 -8.43 -6.88 23.15
C LYS A 182 -8.63 -8.39 23.04
N LYS A 183 -9.28 -8.85 21.96
CA LYS A 183 -9.52 -10.29 21.71
C LYS A 183 -8.23 -11.11 21.65
N ILE A 184 -7.17 -10.57 21.06
CA ILE A 184 -5.87 -11.27 20.96
C ILE A 184 -4.99 -11.08 22.19
N GLY A 185 -5.39 -10.25 23.16
CA GLY A 185 -4.62 -9.94 24.37
C GLY A 185 -3.50 -8.92 24.17
N LEU A 186 -3.59 -8.10 23.11
CA LEU A 186 -2.65 -7.01 22.85
C LEU A 186 -2.88 -5.83 23.79
N ILE A 187 -4.13 -5.57 24.15
CA ILE A 187 -4.56 -4.58 25.13
C ILE A 187 -5.42 -5.24 26.21
N ASP A 188 -5.54 -4.57 27.36
CA ASP A 188 -6.25 -5.08 28.52
C ASP A 188 -7.70 -4.53 28.57
N GLU A 189 -7.89 -3.25 28.24
CA GLU A 189 -9.20 -2.58 28.34
C GLU A 189 -9.50 -1.66 27.15
N ILE A 190 -10.79 -1.50 26.84
CA ILE A 190 -11.29 -0.55 25.84
C ILE A 190 -12.17 0.45 26.58
N VAL A 191 -11.94 1.74 26.37
CA VAL A 191 -12.65 2.84 27.05
C VAL A 191 -13.12 3.90 26.06
N SER A 192 -13.99 4.79 26.51
CA SER A 192 -14.30 6.02 25.78
C SER A 192 -13.03 6.87 25.61
N PRO A 193 -12.83 7.56 24.48
CA PRO A 193 -11.75 8.54 24.37
C PRO A 193 -11.90 9.69 25.38
N TYR A 194 -13.13 10.02 25.78
CA TYR A 194 -13.42 11.03 26.79
C TYR A 194 -13.13 10.48 28.20
N GLY A 195 -12.31 11.18 29.00
CA GLY A 195 -11.93 10.76 30.35
C GLY A 195 -10.89 9.63 30.42
N MET A 196 -10.24 9.30 29.30
CA MET A 196 -9.25 8.21 29.24
C MET A 196 -8.08 8.40 30.22
N GLU A 197 -7.59 9.64 30.38
CA GLU A 197 -6.48 9.95 31.29
C GLU A 197 -6.85 9.63 32.74
N ASP A 198 -8.01 10.10 33.19
CA ASP A 198 -8.50 9.85 34.56
C ASP A 198 -8.70 8.35 34.82
N ILE A 199 -9.23 7.63 33.84
CA ILE A 199 -9.33 6.16 33.92
C ILE A 199 -7.94 5.53 34.02
N ALA A 200 -6.97 5.98 33.23
CA ALA A 200 -5.60 5.44 33.26
C ALA A 200 -4.92 5.71 34.61
N ILE A 201 -5.11 6.89 35.19
CA ILE A 201 -4.63 7.25 36.54
C ILE A 201 -5.24 6.31 37.58
N ALA A 202 -6.57 6.13 37.56
CA ALA A 202 -7.25 5.22 38.48
C ALA A 202 -6.72 3.77 38.36
N LYS A 203 -6.50 3.28 37.13
CA LYS A 203 -5.90 1.94 36.92
C LYS A 203 -4.48 1.85 37.44
N ALA A 204 -3.66 2.89 37.30
CA ALA A 204 -2.30 2.90 37.84
C ALA A 204 -2.32 2.74 39.37
N LYS A 205 -3.19 3.46 40.07
CA LYS A 205 -3.37 3.34 41.53
C LYS A 205 -3.91 1.99 41.96
N ASP A 206 -4.90 1.47 41.25
CA ASP A 206 -5.44 0.14 41.56
C ASP A 206 -4.40 -0.97 41.32
N LEU A 207 -3.49 -0.82 40.34
CA LEU A 207 -2.37 -1.74 40.14
C LEU A 207 -1.31 -1.60 41.25
N ALA A 208 -1.04 -0.38 41.71
CA ALA A 208 -0.06 -0.11 42.76
C ALA A 208 -0.53 -0.70 44.10
N SER A 209 -1.79 -0.49 44.45
CA SER A 209 -2.43 -1.05 45.66
C SER A 209 -2.75 -2.54 45.57
N GLY A 210 -2.61 -3.16 44.39
CA GLY A 210 -2.95 -4.56 44.16
C GLY A 210 -4.45 -4.87 44.06
N ARG A 211 -5.33 -3.85 44.11
CA ARG A 211 -6.78 -3.99 43.88
C ARG A 211 -7.08 -4.49 42.47
N LEU A 212 -6.28 -4.08 41.49
CA LEU A 212 -6.32 -4.59 40.13
C LEU A 212 -5.16 -5.55 39.89
N LYS A 213 -5.48 -6.80 39.55
CA LYS A 213 -4.52 -7.74 38.98
C LYS A 213 -4.75 -7.86 37.49
N ARG A 214 -3.67 -7.77 36.69
CA ARG A 214 -3.77 -7.93 35.25
C ARG A 214 -4.13 -9.38 34.90
N ASN A 215 -5.27 -9.54 34.25
CA ASN A 215 -5.69 -10.83 33.71
C ASN A 215 -4.93 -11.14 32.42
N MET A 216 -3.93 -12.01 32.54
CA MET A 216 -3.21 -12.51 31.37
C MET A 216 -4.13 -13.35 30.48
N ARG A 217 -3.96 -13.24 29.16
CA ARG A 217 -4.70 -14.04 28.20
C ARG A 217 -4.49 -15.54 28.49
N LYS A 218 -5.59 -16.27 28.62
CA LYS A 218 -5.54 -17.74 28.70
C LYS A 218 -5.05 -18.31 27.36
N ARG A 219 -3.96 -19.09 27.40
CA ARG A 219 -3.47 -19.84 26.23
C ARG A 219 -4.37 -21.04 25.96
N SER A 220 -4.67 -21.29 24.69
CA SER A 220 -5.45 -22.47 24.29
C SER A 220 -4.65 -23.75 24.52
N PHE A 221 -5.32 -24.90 24.56
CA PHE A 221 -4.66 -26.20 24.71
C PHE A 221 -3.62 -26.45 23.60
N MET A 222 -3.98 -26.16 22.34
CA MET A 222 -3.07 -26.28 21.20
C MET A 222 -1.87 -25.32 21.30
N GLU A 223 -2.08 -24.07 21.76
CA GLU A 223 -0.97 -23.13 21.99
C GLU A 223 -0.01 -23.65 23.07
N LYS A 224 -0.53 -24.21 24.16
CA LYS A 224 0.31 -24.80 25.22
C LYS A 224 1.14 -25.98 24.71
N ILE A 225 0.57 -26.86 23.88
CA ILE A 225 1.30 -27.99 23.31
C ILE A 225 2.37 -27.53 22.33
N LEU A 226 1.99 -26.72 21.34
CA LEU A 226 2.90 -26.35 20.25
C LEU A 226 3.95 -25.33 20.67
N GLU A 227 3.62 -24.41 21.58
CA GLU A 227 4.55 -23.37 22.04
C GLU A 227 5.24 -23.72 23.36
N GLY A 228 4.76 -24.75 24.07
CA GLY A 228 5.28 -25.14 25.39
C GLY A 228 6.61 -25.90 25.35
N ASN A 229 6.86 -26.68 24.29
CA ASN A 229 8.05 -27.51 24.17
C ASN A 229 8.91 -27.17 22.93
N PHE A 230 10.14 -27.67 22.94
CA PHE A 230 11.13 -27.40 21.90
C PHE A 230 10.73 -27.93 20.51
N LEU A 231 10.15 -29.13 20.44
CA LEU A 231 9.76 -29.78 19.18
C LEU A 231 8.60 -29.04 18.49
N GLY A 232 7.58 -28.64 19.24
CA GLY A 232 6.45 -27.87 18.73
C GLY A 232 6.88 -26.52 18.16
N ARG A 233 7.77 -25.79 18.88
CA ARG A 233 8.35 -24.53 18.39
C ARG A 233 9.11 -24.72 17.08
N ARG A 234 9.89 -25.80 16.96
CA ARG A 234 10.63 -26.13 15.72
C ARG A 234 9.68 -26.31 14.54
N ILE A 235 8.53 -26.95 14.74
CA ILE A 235 7.49 -27.09 13.69
C ILE A 235 6.92 -25.73 13.31
N ILE A 236 6.53 -24.89 14.28
CA ILE A 236 5.99 -23.54 14.04
C ILE A 236 6.96 -22.73 13.18
N PHE A 237 8.23 -22.64 13.58
CA PHE A 237 9.22 -21.85 12.84
C PHE A 237 9.51 -22.43 11.46
N SER A 238 9.56 -23.76 11.31
CA SER A 238 9.72 -24.41 10.00
C SER A 238 8.57 -24.09 9.05
N GLN A 239 7.32 -24.17 9.54
CA GLN A 239 6.14 -23.83 8.74
C GLN A 239 6.09 -22.35 8.39
N ALA A 240 6.42 -21.46 9.34
CA ALA A 240 6.52 -20.02 9.09
C ALA A 240 7.54 -19.72 7.98
N ARG A 241 8.73 -20.33 8.02
CA ARG A 241 9.74 -20.18 6.95
C ARG A 241 9.23 -20.68 5.61
N LYS A 242 8.64 -21.88 5.55
CA LYS A 242 8.08 -22.43 4.30
C LYS A 242 7.01 -21.51 3.70
N MET A 243 6.15 -20.94 4.54
CA MET A 243 5.13 -19.99 4.12
C MET A 243 5.76 -18.69 3.59
N VAL A 244 6.71 -18.10 4.33
CA VAL A 244 7.44 -16.89 3.91
C VAL A 244 8.16 -17.12 2.59
N MET A 245 8.93 -18.20 2.46
CA MET A 245 9.64 -18.52 1.20
C MET A 245 8.67 -18.70 0.03
N ARG A 246 7.52 -19.34 0.25
CA ARG A 246 6.50 -19.50 -0.80
C ARG A 246 5.87 -18.17 -1.24
N GLN A 247 5.61 -17.27 -0.30
CA GLN A 247 4.94 -15.99 -0.58
C GLN A 247 5.90 -14.92 -1.13
N THR A 248 7.11 -14.87 -0.58
CA THR A 248 8.12 -13.83 -0.86
C THR A 248 9.14 -14.25 -1.91
N ARG A 249 9.22 -15.56 -2.20
CA ARG A 249 10.24 -16.19 -3.05
C ARG A 249 11.68 -15.91 -2.61
N GLY A 250 11.88 -15.52 -1.35
CA GLY A 250 13.18 -15.21 -0.77
C GLY A 250 13.63 -13.75 -0.93
N HIS A 251 12.86 -12.90 -1.60
CA HIS A 251 13.26 -11.50 -1.90
C HIS A 251 13.19 -10.54 -0.70
N TYR A 252 12.55 -10.96 0.40
CA TYR A 252 12.26 -10.09 1.55
C TYR A 252 12.98 -10.62 2.81
N PRO A 253 14.25 -10.26 3.02
CA PRO A 253 15.08 -10.81 4.10
C PRO A 253 14.53 -10.51 5.50
N ALA A 254 13.87 -9.37 5.68
CA ALA A 254 13.27 -8.96 6.95
C ALA A 254 12.26 -9.99 7.49
N ALA A 255 11.46 -10.61 6.63
CA ALA A 255 10.48 -11.62 7.05
C ALA A 255 11.16 -12.86 7.65
N LEU A 256 12.30 -13.28 7.08
CA LEU A 256 13.10 -14.37 7.64
C LEU A 256 13.80 -13.94 8.93
N ALA A 257 14.34 -12.71 8.97
CA ALA A 257 14.98 -12.15 10.16
C ALA A 257 14.04 -12.05 11.37
N ILE A 258 12.75 -11.73 11.16
CA ILE A 258 11.72 -11.76 12.22
C ILE A 258 11.63 -13.16 12.83
N ILE A 259 11.53 -14.20 11.99
CA ILE A 259 11.46 -15.59 12.45
C ILE A 259 12.73 -15.96 13.21
N ASP A 260 13.90 -15.56 12.71
CA ASP A 260 15.20 -15.82 13.32
C ASP A 260 15.33 -15.19 14.69
N SER A 261 14.94 -13.92 14.82
CA SER A 261 15.01 -13.19 16.08
C SER A 261 14.13 -13.82 17.17
N VAL A 262 12.88 -14.13 16.83
CA VAL A 262 11.94 -14.79 17.75
C VAL A 262 12.48 -16.16 18.15
N ALA A 263 12.87 -17.00 17.18
CA ALA A 263 13.36 -18.34 17.43
C ALA A 263 14.63 -18.32 18.29
N TYR A 264 15.54 -17.38 18.04
CA TYR A 264 16.77 -17.22 18.81
C TYR A 264 16.48 -16.86 20.26
N GLY A 265 15.58 -15.90 20.52
CA GLY A 265 15.21 -15.49 21.86
C GLY A 265 14.51 -16.57 22.68
N TYR A 266 13.70 -17.44 22.04
CA TYR A 266 13.10 -18.60 22.72
C TYR A 266 14.10 -19.74 22.99
N ARG A 267 15.22 -19.79 22.26
CA ARG A 267 16.28 -20.80 22.45
C ARG A 267 17.35 -20.36 23.44
N LYS A 268 17.73 -19.09 23.43
CA LYS A 268 18.89 -18.55 24.17
C LYS A 268 18.51 -17.59 25.31
N GLY A 269 17.22 -17.30 25.47
CA GLY A 269 16.69 -16.39 26.50
C GLY A 269 16.44 -14.97 25.96
N MET A 270 15.59 -14.22 26.67
CA MET A 270 15.09 -12.91 26.23
C MET A 270 16.21 -11.89 26.02
N LYS A 271 17.14 -11.74 26.98
CA LYS A 271 18.27 -10.79 26.87
C LYS A 271 19.10 -11.02 25.61
N LYS A 272 19.42 -12.29 25.29
CA LYS A 272 20.14 -12.64 24.05
C LYS A 272 19.28 -12.45 22.80
N GLY A 273 17.96 -12.62 22.90
CA GLY A 273 17.01 -12.30 21.84
C GLY A 273 16.96 -10.80 21.51
N LEU A 274 16.91 -9.93 22.53
CA LEU A 274 16.95 -8.48 22.39
C LEU A 274 18.25 -8.01 21.68
N LEU A 275 19.39 -8.58 22.05
CA LEU A 275 20.65 -8.29 21.35
C LEU A 275 20.61 -8.77 19.87
N LYS A 276 19.91 -9.88 19.59
CA LYS A 276 19.82 -10.41 18.23
C LYS A 276 18.96 -9.55 17.31
N GLU A 277 17.85 -9.00 17.78
CA GLU A 277 17.06 -8.04 16.98
C GLU A 277 17.82 -6.75 16.69
N ILE A 278 18.61 -6.22 17.65
CA ILE A 278 19.45 -5.04 17.42
C ILE A 278 20.44 -5.29 16.27
N GLN A 279 21.13 -6.43 16.30
CA GLN A 279 22.08 -6.81 15.25
C GLN A 279 21.40 -6.96 13.89
N LEU A 280 20.27 -7.66 13.84
CA LEU A 280 19.52 -7.89 12.60
C LEU A 280 18.95 -6.59 12.02
N LEU A 281 18.52 -5.65 12.86
CA LEU A 281 18.10 -4.33 12.40
C LEU A 281 19.26 -3.59 11.73
N GLY A 282 20.44 -3.58 12.36
CA GLY A 282 21.66 -2.97 11.81
C GLY A 282 21.98 -3.49 10.41
N ASP A 283 21.84 -4.80 10.19
CA ASP A 283 22.08 -5.42 8.88
C ASP A 283 21.00 -5.05 7.84
N LEU A 284 19.73 -4.97 8.25
CA LEU A 284 18.60 -4.73 7.36
C LEU A 284 18.45 -3.27 6.93
N VAL A 285 18.73 -2.32 7.82
CA VAL A 285 18.56 -0.88 7.55
C VAL A 285 19.41 -0.44 6.36
N LEU A 286 20.60 -1.01 6.19
CA LEU A 286 21.51 -0.70 5.09
C LEU A 286 21.28 -1.60 3.85
N SER A 287 20.34 -2.54 3.91
CA SER A 287 20.07 -3.44 2.78
C SER A 287 19.39 -2.69 1.62
N PRO A 288 19.71 -3.04 0.35
CA PRO A 288 19.05 -2.46 -0.82
C PRO A 288 17.53 -2.63 -0.79
N VAL A 289 17.05 -3.78 -0.30
CA VAL A 289 15.62 -4.07 -0.18
C VAL A 289 14.91 -3.13 0.81
N SER A 290 15.50 -2.86 1.98
CA SER A 290 14.92 -1.88 2.90
C SER A 290 14.98 -0.47 2.32
N GLY A 291 16.10 -0.08 1.69
CA GLY A 291 16.23 1.20 0.99
C GLY A 291 15.12 1.43 -0.06
N ALA A 292 14.88 0.45 -0.92
CA ALA A 292 13.79 0.47 -1.90
C ALA A 292 12.40 0.62 -1.26
N LEU A 293 12.10 -0.17 -0.23
CA LEU A 293 10.79 -0.15 0.44
C LEU A 293 10.56 1.15 1.24
N ARG A 294 11.60 1.69 1.88
CA ARG A 294 11.55 2.99 2.55
C ARG A 294 11.34 4.11 1.54
N SER A 295 12.06 4.10 0.43
CA SER A 295 11.86 5.08 -0.66
C SER A 295 10.42 5.09 -1.15
N LEU A 296 9.82 3.92 -1.42
CA LEU A 296 8.41 3.80 -1.80
C LEU A 296 7.47 4.37 -0.72
N PHE A 297 7.76 4.15 0.57
CA PHE A 297 6.99 4.74 1.67
C PHE A 297 7.03 6.27 1.67
N PHE A 298 8.21 6.87 1.46
CA PHE A 298 8.33 8.33 1.35
C PHE A 298 7.66 8.87 0.10
N GLY A 299 7.80 8.18 -1.05
CA GLY A 299 7.13 8.54 -2.29
C GLY A 299 5.61 8.55 -2.13
N MET A 300 5.03 7.52 -1.53
CA MET A 300 3.60 7.50 -1.19
C MET A 300 3.19 8.64 -0.25
N THR A 301 4.04 8.97 0.72
CA THR A 301 3.73 10.02 1.70
C THR A 301 3.79 11.41 1.05
N ALA A 302 4.73 11.64 0.13
CA ALA A 302 4.82 12.85 -0.65
C ALA A 302 3.59 13.04 -1.56
N LEU A 303 3.13 11.97 -2.21
CA LEU A 303 1.97 11.96 -3.11
C LEU A 303 0.61 12.05 -2.40
N LYS A 304 0.60 12.07 -1.06
CA LYS A 304 -0.58 12.41 -0.26
C LYS A 304 -0.69 13.91 0.04
N LYS A 305 0.17 14.73 -0.54
CA LYS A 305 0.12 16.19 -0.42
C LYS A 305 -0.28 16.77 -1.76
N ASN A 306 -1.19 17.74 -1.72
CA ASN A 306 -1.57 18.51 -2.90
C ASN A 306 -0.69 19.76 -3.03
N PRO A 307 0.20 19.85 -4.04
CA PRO A 307 1.03 21.03 -4.25
C PRO A 307 0.22 22.25 -4.72
N LEU A 308 -1.01 22.06 -5.20
CA LEU A 308 -1.89 23.10 -5.73
C LEU A 308 -3.03 23.47 -4.76
N LYS A 309 -2.80 23.31 -3.45
CA LYS A 309 -3.84 23.44 -2.41
C LYS A 309 -4.65 24.74 -2.46
N ASP A 310 -4.04 25.85 -2.90
CA ASP A 310 -4.68 27.17 -2.92
C ASP A 310 -5.67 27.34 -4.09
N LYS A 311 -5.74 26.35 -5.00
CA LYS A 311 -6.64 26.33 -6.16
C LYS A 311 -7.79 25.32 -6.02
N ILE A 312 -7.89 24.63 -4.88
CA ILE A 312 -8.90 23.61 -4.65
C ILE A 312 -10.29 24.25 -4.55
N VAL A 313 -11.26 23.65 -5.24
CA VAL A 313 -12.70 23.92 -5.02
C VAL A 313 -13.30 22.72 -4.31
N ALA A 314 -14.25 22.95 -3.38
CA ALA A 314 -14.90 21.87 -2.65
C ALA A 314 -15.78 21.02 -3.59
N VAL A 315 -15.84 19.71 -3.31
CA VAL A 315 -16.72 18.75 -4.01
C VAL A 315 -17.71 18.22 -2.98
N GLU A 316 -18.91 18.76 -3.00
CA GLU A 316 -20.02 18.39 -2.10
C GLU A 316 -20.98 17.42 -2.79
N LYS A 317 -21.21 17.61 -4.10
CA LYS A 317 -22.06 16.75 -4.92
C LYS A 317 -21.26 16.06 -6.02
N LEU A 318 -21.24 14.73 -5.95
CA LEU A 318 -20.58 13.85 -6.91
C LEU A 318 -21.64 13.14 -7.77
N ALA A 319 -21.37 12.95 -9.06
CA ALA A 319 -22.04 11.95 -9.87
C ALA A 319 -21.05 10.90 -10.38
N VAL A 320 -21.46 9.64 -10.39
CA VAL A 320 -20.72 8.52 -10.98
C VAL A 320 -21.57 7.89 -12.06
N LEU A 321 -21.05 7.88 -13.30
CA LEU A 321 -21.77 7.38 -14.47
C LEU A 321 -21.35 5.94 -14.77
N GLY A 322 -22.30 5.03 -14.71
CA GLY A 322 -22.10 3.58 -14.74
C GLY A 322 -22.03 3.02 -13.32
N ALA A 323 -22.92 2.10 -12.97
CA ALA A 323 -23.00 1.43 -11.67
C ALA A 323 -22.34 0.03 -11.66
N GLY A 324 -21.60 -0.29 -12.73
CA GLY A 324 -20.79 -1.51 -12.84
C GLY A 324 -19.61 -1.55 -11.86
N LEU A 325 -18.71 -2.52 -12.07
CA LEU A 325 -17.62 -2.86 -11.14
C LEU A 325 -16.79 -1.63 -10.69
N MET A 326 -16.44 -0.76 -11.63
CA MET A 326 -15.64 0.43 -11.36
C MET A 326 -16.48 1.51 -10.67
N GLY A 327 -17.64 1.84 -11.22
CA GLY A 327 -18.45 2.96 -10.73
C GLY A 327 -18.98 2.75 -9.31
N HIS A 328 -19.50 1.57 -8.97
CA HIS A 328 -19.89 1.32 -7.57
C HIS A 328 -18.67 1.36 -6.62
N GLY A 329 -17.48 1.00 -7.11
CA GLY A 329 -16.23 1.08 -6.36
C GLY A 329 -15.79 2.53 -6.11
N ILE A 330 -15.91 3.39 -7.12
CA ILE A 330 -15.63 4.83 -7.05
C ILE A 330 -16.62 5.51 -6.10
N ALA A 331 -17.91 5.22 -6.23
CA ALA A 331 -18.94 5.71 -5.32
C ALA A 331 -18.63 5.28 -3.87
N ALA A 332 -18.30 4.00 -3.65
CA ALA A 332 -18.02 3.46 -2.31
C ALA A 332 -16.87 4.20 -1.60
N VAL A 333 -15.77 4.50 -2.30
CA VAL A 333 -14.63 5.24 -1.71
C VAL A 333 -14.90 6.74 -1.51
N SER A 334 -15.99 7.26 -2.10
CA SER A 334 -16.37 8.66 -2.05
C SER A 334 -17.47 8.98 -1.01
N THR A 335 -18.13 7.95 -0.45
CA THR A 335 -19.25 8.09 0.52
C THR A 335 -18.95 8.93 1.76
N GLY A 336 -17.69 8.95 2.21
CA GLY A 336 -17.25 9.76 3.34
C GLY A 336 -16.83 11.19 2.99
N LEU A 337 -16.91 11.59 1.71
CA LEU A 337 -16.35 12.84 1.20
C LEU A 337 -17.39 13.79 0.63
N ALA A 338 -18.33 13.26 -0.16
CA ALA A 338 -19.44 14.02 -0.74
C ALA A 338 -20.67 13.90 0.15
N ASP A 339 -21.56 14.88 0.08
CA ASP A 339 -22.86 14.88 0.78
C ASP A 339 -23.98 14.30 -0.06
N THR A 340 -23.83 14.31 -1.39
CA THR A 340 -24.71 13.59 -2.30
C THR A 340 -23.89 12.89 -3.38
N ILE A 341 -24.18 11.61 -3.62
CA ILE A 341 -23.57 10.81 -4.69
C ILE A 341 -24.69 10.30 -5.61
N LEU A 342 -24.78 10.87 -6.79
CA LEU A 342 -25.64 10.35 -7.85
C LEU A 342 -24.98 9.12 -8.47
N LEU A 343 -25.58 7.95 -8.34
CA LEU A 343 -25.13 6.74 -9.01
C LEU A 343 -26.02 6.48 -10.22
N LYS A 344 -25.55 6.91 -11.39
CA LYS A 344 -26.31 6.86 -12.63
C LYS A 344 -25.99 5.60 -13.43
N ASP A 345 -27.00 4.90 -13.93
CA ASP A 345 -26.83 3.85 -14.95
C ASP A 345 -27.88 4.00 -16.06
N MET A 346 -28.01 3.04 -16.97
CA MET A 346 -29.04 3.01 -18.01
C MET A 346 -30.42 2.69 -17.46
N THR A 347 -30.49 1.97 -16.34
CA THR A 347 -31.74 1.62 -15.66
C THR A 347 -31.57 1.74 -14.15
N LEU A 348 -32.66 2.02 -13.43
CA LEU A 348 -32.66 2.05 -11.98
C LEU A 348 -32.24 0.69 -11.37
N ASP A 349 -32.59 -0.43 -12.01
CA ASP A 349 -32.14 -1.76 -11.57
C ASP A 349 -30.62 -1.92 -11.63
N ALA A 350 -29.97 -1.39 -12.67
CA ALA A 350 -28.53 -1.42 -12.77
C ALA A 350 -27.87 -0.54 -11.68
N ALA A 351 -28.40 0.66 -11.44
CA ALA A 351 -27.97 1.53 -10.34
C ALA A 351 -28.17 0.85 -8.96
N ALA A 352 -29.31 0.20 -8.74
CA ALA A 352 -29.63 -0.51 -7.49
C ALA A 352 -28.70 -1.71 -7.24
N ARG A 353 -28.28 -2.43 -8.29
CA ARG A 353 -27.24 -3.46 -8.18
C ARG A 353 -25.91 -2.88 -7.69
N GLY A 354 -25.50 -1.73 -8.22
CA GLY A 354 -24.32 -1.01 -7.74
C GLY A 354 -24.44 -0.63 -6.26
N MET A 355 -25.58 -0.08 -5.85
CA MET A 355 -25.85 0.24 -4.43
C MET A 355 -25.73 -0.97 -3.50
N LYS A 356 -26.22 -2.14 -3.92
CA LYS A 356 -26.10 -3.38 -3.14
C LYS A 356 -24.64 -3.75 -2.87
N GLU A 357 -23.74 -3.56 -3.84
CA GLU A 357 -22.30 -3.82 -3.65
C GLU A 357 -21.66 -2.77 -2.73
N ILE A 358 -22.09 -1.51 -2.80
CA ILE A 358 -21.64 -0.45 -1.87
C ILE A 358 -22.04 -0.79 -0.45
N TRP A 359 -23.31 -1.18 -0.22
CA TRP A 359 -23.81 -1.61 1.10
C TRP A 359 -22.97 -2.74 1.68
N LYS A 360 -22.71 -3.81 0.90
CA LYS A 360 -21.86 -4.93 1.33
C LYS A 360 -20.48 -4.46 1.78
N GLY A 361 -19.89 -3.51 1.04
CA GLY A 361 -18.59 -2.92 1.37
C GLY A 361 -18.62 -2.13 2.69
N LEU A 362 -19.60 -1.24 2.86
CA LEU A 362 -19.79 -0.44 4.06
C LEU A 362 -20.11 -1.31 5.29
N ASP A 363 -20.97 -2.31 5.14
CA ASP A 363 -21.31 -3.24 6.22
C ASP A 363 -20.11 -4.08 6.67
N LYS A 364 -19.28 -4.55 5.72
CA LYS A 364 -18.02 -5.21 6.04
C LYS A 364 -17.07 -4.29 6.83
N ARG A 365 -16.98 -3.01 6.46
CA ARG A 365 -16.19 -2.01 7.20
C ARG A 365 -16.73 -1.82 8.62
N SER A 366 -18.04 -1.71 8.77
CA SER A 366 -18.72 -1.60 10.07
C SER A 366 -18.42 -2.80 10.98
N ARG A 367 -18.63 -4.03 10.48
CA ARG A 367 -18.32 -5.27 11.22
C ARG A 367 -16.84 -5.39 11.63
N SER A 368 -15.94 -4.81 10.84
CA SER A 368 -14.51 -4.78 11.15
C SER A 368 -14.10 -3.67 12.14
N GLY A 369 -15.03 -2.82 12.56
CA GLY A 369 -14.80 -1.64 13.41
C GLY A 369 -14.15 -0.46 12.69
N ALA A 370 -14.11 -0.46 11.35
CA ALA A 370 -13.58 0.65 10.55
C ALA A 370 -14.55 1.85 10.47
N LEU A 371 -15.83 1.57 10.68
CA LEU A 371 -16.94 2.52 10.77
C LEU A 371 -17.83 2.04 11.92
N THR A 372 -18.56 2.96 12.53
CA THR A 372 -19.70 2.61 13.38
C THR A 372 -20.91 2.23 12.52
N PRO A 373 -21.90 1.50 13.06
CA PRO A 373 -23.16 1.24 12.35
C PRO A 373 -23.88 2.52 11.91
N PHE A 374 -23.87 3.56 12.75
CA PHE A 374 -24.48 4.85 12.41
C PHE A 374 -23.74 5.54 11.25
N GLU A 375 -22.41 5.61 11.28
CA GLU A 375 -21.62 6.17 10.18
C GLU A 375 -21.82 5.40 8.86
N ARG A 376 -22.00 4.08 8.93
CA ARG A 376 -22.33 3.25 7.76
C ARG A 376 -23.65 3.69 7.13
N ASP A 377 -24.69 3.85 7.93
CA ASP A 377 -26.04 4.19 7.44
C ASP A 377 -26.09 5.62 6.91
N VAL A 378 -25.42 6.57 7.57
CA VAL A 378 -25.23 7.94 7.06
C VAL A 378 -24.51 7.93 5.71
N GLN A 379 -23.40 7.20 5.58
CA GLN A 379 -22.66 7.12 4.32
C GLN A 379 -23.47 6.48 3.20
N TYR A 380 -24.28 5.48 3.50
CA TYR A 380 -25.15 4.83 2.53
C TYR A 380 -26.32 5.74 2.09
N GLY A 381 -26.91 6.48 3.03
CA GLY A 381 -28.03 7.39 2.77
C GLY A 381 -27.68 8.58 1.86
N LYS A 382 -26.39 8.85 1.63
CA LYS A 382 -25.90 9.87 0.69
C LYS A 382 -25.99 9.45 -0.78
N ILE A 383 -26.26 8.17 -1.06
CA ILE A 383 -26.26 7.62 -2.42
C ILE A 383 -27.67 7.68 -3.01
N VAL A 384 -27.80 8.32 -4.17
CA VAL A 384 -29.06 8.48 -4.90
C VAL A 384 -28.95 7.73 -6.23
N PRO A 385 -29.65 6.61 -6.42
CA PRO A 385 -29.68 5.92 -7.71
C PRO A 385 -30.48 6.74 -8.72
N CYS A 386 -30.00 6.80 -9.97
CA CYS A 386 -30.72 7.45 -11.06
C CYS A 386 -30.45 6.77 -12.40
N ASP A 387 -31.34 6.98 -13.36
CA ASP A 387 -31.25 6.50 -14.74
C ASP A 387 -31.24 7.65 -15.77
N ASP A 388 -31.43 8.89 -15.31
CA ASP A 388 -31.35 10.12 -16.10
C ASP A 388 -30.58 11.24 -15.41
N TYR A 389 -30.49 12.40 -16.08
CA TYR A 389 -29.70 13.55 -15.65
C TYR A 389 -30.49 14.64 -14.89
N ARG A 390 -31.78 14.43 -14.56
CA ARG A 390 -32.62 15.50 -13.97
C ARG A 390 -32.05 16.08 -12.67
N ASN A 391 -31.34 15.25 -11.90
CA ASN A 391 -30.76 15.63 -10.62
C ASN A 391 -29.33 16.18 -10.74
N PHE A 392 -28.78 16.39 -11.93
CA PHE A 392 -27.36 16.74 -12.13
C PHE A 392 -27.03 18.21 -11.91
N ARG A 393 -28.04 19.09 -11.81
CA ARG A 393 -27.82 20.51 -11.49
C ARG A 393 -26.98 20.66 -10.21
N ASN A 394 -26.04 21.60 -10.21
CA ASN A 394 -25.09 21.88 -9.13
C ASN A 394 -24.22 20.67 -8.72
N THR A 395 -23.92 19.76 -9.64
CA THR A 395 -22.92 18.70 -9.41
C THR A 395 -21.53 19.27 -9.59
N ASP A 396 -20.64 19.10 -8.61
CA ASP A 396 -19.29 19.68 -8.65
C ASP A 396 -18.34 18.81 -9.48
N LEU A 397 -18.45 17.49 -9.34
CA LEU A 397 -17.61 16.51 -10.00
C LEU A 397 -18.45 15.37 -10.57
N VAL A 398 -18.23 15.06 -11.85
CA VAL A 398 -18.79 13.89 -12.52
C VAL A 398 -17.65 12.95 -12.88
N ILE A 399 -17.72 11.69 -12.45
CA ILE A 399 -16.76 10.64 -12.80
C ILE A 399 -17.44 9.64 -13.74
N GLU A 400 -16.98 9.60 -14.99
CA GLU A 400 -17.46 8.69 -16.03
C GLU A 400 -16.75 7.33 -15.93
N ALA A 401 -17.53 6.25 -15.80
CA ALA A 401 -17.06 4.86 -15.74
C ALA A 401 -17.91 3.92 -16.62
N VAL A 402 -18.26 4.39 -17.82
CA VAL A 402 -18.95 3.62 -18.88
C VAL A 402 -17.96 2.83 -19.74
N PHE A 403 -18.47 2.12 -20.76
CA PHE A 403 -17.66 1.29 -21.64
C PHE A 403 -16.58 2.08 -22.39
N GLU A 404 -15.51 1.37 -22.77
CA GLU A 404 -14.34 1.93 -23.46
C GLU A 404 -14.65 2.13 -24.95
N ASP A 405 -15.53 3.10 -25.24
CA ASP A 405 -15.95 3.52 -26.58
C ASP A 405 -15.94 5.05 -26.67
N ILE A 406 -15.20 5.60 -27.63
CA ILE A 406 -15.02 7.05 -27.77
C ILE A 406 -16.33 7.78 -28.08
N THR A 407 -17.19 7.18 -28.91
CA THR A 407 -18.46 7.78 -29.33
C THR A 407 -19.40 7.90 -28.13
N LEU A 408 -19.50 6.83 -27.34
CA LEU A 408 -20.27 6.81 -26.11
C LEU A 408 -19.74 7.82 -25.09
N LYS A 409 -18.43 7.88 -24.87
CA LYS A 409 -17.82 8.80 -23.90
C LYS A 409 -18.06 10.27 -24.29
N ARG A 410 -17.93 10.63 -25.57
CA ARG A 410 -18.25 11.97 -26.06
C ARG A 410 -19.73 12.32 -25.91
N LYS A 411 -20.62 11.37 -26.21
CA LYS A 411 -22.07 11.55 -25.99
C LYS A 411 -22.38 11.81 -24.52
N VAL A 412 -21.82 11.01 -23.62
CA VAL A 412 -22.00 11.16 -22.17
C VAL A 412 -21.46 12.51 -21.67
N LEU A 413 -20.29 12.93 -22.15
CA LEU A 413 -19.73 14.25 -21.82
C LEU A 413 -20.68 15.39 -22.24
N ARG A 414 -21.25 15.32 -23.44
CA ARG A 414 -22.22 16.31 -23.93
C ARG A 414 -23.48 16.38 -23.06
N GLU A 415 -24.07 15.22 -22.74
CA GLU A 415 -25.26 15.13 -21.87
C GLU A 415 -24.98 15.69 -20.46
N VAL A 416 -23.77 15.45 -19.94
CA VAL A 416 -23.30 16.05 -18.69
C VAL A 416 -23.19 17.56 -18.83
N GLU A 417 -22.60 18.07 -19.92
CA GLU A 417 -22.45 19.51 -20.12
C GLU A 417 -23.79 20.24 -20.16
N GLU A 418 -24.79 19.65 -20.82
CA GLU A 418 -26.17 20.16 -20.92
C GLU A 418 -26.91 20.15 -19.57
N SER A 419 -26.57 19.22 -18.67
CA SER A 419 -27.30 18.98 -17.42
C SER A 419 -26.62 19.55 -16.17
N THR A 420 -25.44 20.17 -16.31
CA THR A 420 -24.60 20.64 -15.20
C THR A 420 -24.15 22.09 -15.39
N GLY A 421 -23.55 22.68 -14.36
CA GLY A 421 -23.10 24.08 -14.38
C GLY A 421 -21.72 24.25 -15.04
N ASP A 422 -21.35 25.49 -15.34
CA ASP A 422 -20.09 25.82 -16.04
C ASP A 422 -18.82 25.50 -15.26
N ARG A 423 -18.94 25.24 -13.97
CA ARG A 423 -17.82 24.87 -13.08
C ARG A 423 -17.76 23.37 -12.79
N THR A 424 -18.63 22.57 -13.39
CA THR A 424 -18.63 21.12 -13.16
C THR A 424 -17.40 20.49 -13.81
N ILE A 425 -16.66 19.72 -13.03
CA ILE A 425 -15.52 18.92 -13.51
C ILE A 425 -16.06 17.63 -14.13
N PHE A 426 -15.60 17.29 -15.33
CA PHE A 426 -15.82 15.98 -15.92
C PHE A 426 -14.52 15.17 -15.89
N ALA A 427 -14.54 14.05 -15.19
CA ALA A 427 -13.42 13.13 -15.05
C ALA A 427 -13.72 11.79 -15.71
N SER A 428 -12.93 11.37 -16.71
CA SER A 428 -13.09 10.03 -17.32
C SER A 428 -12.20 9.00 -16.61
N ASN A 429 -12.75 7.83 -16.29
CA ASN A 429 -12.04 6.64 -15.78
C ASN A 429 -11.55 5.71 -16.92
N THR A 430 -11.38 6.22 -18.14
CA THR A 430 -10.78 5.49 -19.26
C THR A 430 -9.36 5.01 -18.92
N SER A 431 -8.90 3.93 -19.57
CA SER A 431 -7.58 3.33 -19.35
C SER A 431 -6.63 3.46 -20.54
N ALA A 432 -7.16 3.71 -21.75
CA ALA A 432 -6.35 3.82 -22.97
C ALA A 432 -6.69 5.00 -23.88
N ILE A 433 -7.95 5.44 -23.90
CA ILE A 433 -8.39 6.53 -24.78
C ILE A 433 -7.82 7.86 -24.26
N PRO A 434 -7.07 8.63 -25.07
CA PRO A 434 -6.57 9.93 -24.66
C PRO A 434 -7.69 10.88 -24.21
N ILE A 435 -7.47 11.60 -23.12
CA ILE A 435 -8.44 12.56 -22.58
C ILE A 435 -8.71 13.69 -23.59
N THR A 436 -7.69 14.11 -24.34
CA THR A 436 -7.82 15.08 -25.43
C THR A 436 -8.79 14.58 -26.50
N ALA A 437 -8.80 13.27 -26.80
CA ALA A 437 -9.73 12.71 -27.77
C ALA A 437 -11.18 12.72 -27.24
N ILE A 438 -11.38 12.48 -25.94
CA ILE A 438 -12.70 12.57 -25.29
C ILE A 438 -13.17 14.04 -25.25
N ALA A 439 -12.28 14.96 -24.90
CA ALA A 439 -12.57 16.40 -24.77
C ALA A 439 -12.71 17.13 -26.11
N ALA A 440 -12.41 16.49 -27.24
CA ALA A 440 -12.31 17.15 -28.55
C ALA A 440 -13.56 17.97 -28.92
N GLU A 441 -14.75 17.51 -28.53
CA GLU A 441 -16.04 18.16 -28.81
C GLU A 441 -16.67 18.82 -27.58
N ALA A 442 -15.94 18.89 -26.46
CA ALA A 442 -16.45 19.48 -25.22
C ALA A 442 -16.52 21.01 -25.34
N SER A 443 -17.56 21.60 -24.75
CA SER A 443 -17.73 23.05 -24.67
C SER A 443 -16.81 23.67 -23.64
N ARG A 444 -16.47 22.91 -22.58
CA ARG A 444 -15.67 23.35 -21.42
C ARG A 444 -14.46 22.43 -21.24
N ARG A 445 -13.59 22.37 -22.26
CA ARG A 445 -12.42 21.47 -22.31
C ARG A 445 -11.49 21.63 -21.10
N GLU A 446 -11.41 22.84 -20.57
CA GLU A 446 -10.63 23.17 -19.38
C GLU A 446 -11.10 22.44 -18.12
N ASN A 447 -12.37 22.01 -18.08
CA ASN A 447 -12.96 21.23 -16.99
C ASN A 447 -12.83 19.72 -17.15
N VAL A 448 -12.26 19.26 -18.27
CA VAL A 448 -12.12 17.83 -18.58
C VAL A 448 -10.76 17.32 -18.12
N VAL A 449 -10.77 16.19 -17.40
CA VAL A 449 -9.59 15.54 -16.82
C VAL A 449 -9.75 14.02 -16.86
N GLY A 450 -8.65 13.27 -16.75
CA GLY A 450 -8.72 11.84 -16.50
C GLY A 450 -8.56 11.52 -15.01
N MET A 451 -9.36 10.58 -14.50
CA MET A 451 -9.21 9.96 -13.18
C MET A 451 -9.23 8.44 -13.36
N HIS A 452 -8.10 7.87 -13.74
CA HIS A 452 -7.96 6.44 -14.02
C HIS A 452 -7.74 5.67 -12.71
N TYR A 453 -8.81 5.01 -12.25
CA TYR A 453 -8.82 4.13 -11.10
C TYR A 453 -8.43 2.70 -11.47
N PHE A 454 -7.83 1.99 -10.53
CA PHE A 454 -7.43 0.59 -10.70
C PHE A 454 -8.42 -0.37 -10.04
N SER A 455 -8.74 -1.46 -10.74
CA SER A 455 -9.70 -2.45 -10.26
C SER A 455 -9.05 -3.49 -9.33
N PRO A 456 -9.70 -3.89 -8.22
CA PRO A 456 -10.94 -3.33 -7.66
C PRO A 456 -10.69 -2.02 -6.89
N VAL A 457 -11.51 -1.00 -7.16
CA VAL A 457 -11.31 0.38 -6.66
C VAL A 457 -11.13 0.47 -5.15
N PRO A 458 -11.92 -0.18 -4.27
CA PRO A 458 -11.72 -0.04 -2.83
C PRO A 458 -10.43 -0.67 -2.28
N LYS A 459 -9.72 -1.47 -3.08
CA LYS A 459 -8.51 -2.20 -2.67
C LYS A 459 -7.25 -1.61 -3.28
N MET A 460 -7.31 -1.18 -4.53
CA MET A 460 -6.15 -0.66 -5.23
C MET A 460 -5.81 0.74 -4.73
N PRO A 461 -4.56 1.00 -4.33
CA PRO A 461 -4.18 2.29 -3.74
C PRO A 461 -3.94 3.38 -4.78
N LEU A 462 -3.58 3.04 -6.02
CA LEU A 462 -3.23 4.02 -7.05
C LEU A 462 -4.48 4.69 -7.66
N LEU A 463 -4.32 5.97 -7.99
CA LEU A 463 -5.16 6.75 -8.90
C LEU A 463 -4.23 7.53 -9.84
N GLU A 464 -4.40 7.37 -11.14
CA GLU A 464 -3.66 8.14 -12.15
C GLU A 464 -4.54 9.30 -12.61
N ILE A 465 -4.04 10.53 -12.48
CA ILE A 465 -4.73 11.77 -12.86
C ILE A 465 -4.10 12.28 -14.15
N ILE A 466 -4.90 12.37 -15.21
CA ILE A 466 -4.42 12.68 -16.55
C ILE A 466 -4.80 14.11 -16.88
N THR A 467 -3.81 14.94 -17.21
CA THR A 467 -4.01 16.34 -17.59
C THR A 467 -3.72 16.55 -19.07
N THR A 468 -4.63 17.23 -19.77
CA THR A 468 -4.38 17.70 -21.14
C THR A 468 -3.65 19.04 -21.10
N LYS A 469 -3.38 19.63 -22.27
CA LYS A 469 -2.88 21.01 -22.36
C LYS A 469 -3.92 22.04 -21.94
N GLU A 470 -5.20 21.70 -22.04
CA GLU A 470 -6.33 22.60 -21.79
C GLU A 470 -6.87 22.48 -20.35
N THR A 471 -6.68 21.32 -19.69
CA THR A 471 -7.14 21.10 -18.32
C THR A 471 -6.66 22.21 -17.37
N ALA A 472 -7.61 22.90 -16.74
CA ALA A 472 -7.29 24.02 -15.87
C ALA A 472 -6.56 23.57 -14.59
N PRO A 473 -5.67 24.41 -14.03
CA PRO A 473 -4.96 24.08 -12.80
C PRO A 473 -5.88 23.83 -11.59
N TRP A 474 -7.00 24.53 -11.47
CA TRP A 474 -7.95 24.36 -10.36
C TRP A 474 -8.71 23.01 -10.45
N VAL A 475 -8.96 22.52 -11.66
CA VAL A 475 -9.54 21.20 -11.92
C VAL A 475 -8.58 20.11 -11.44
N THR A 476 -7.31 20.20 -11.88
CA THR A 476 -6.25 19.28 -11.45
C THR A 476 -6.08 19.30 -9.93
N ALA A 477 -6.03 20.49 -9.32
CA ALA A 477 -5.93 20.65 -7.87
C ALA A 477 -7.11 19.96 -7.15
N THR A 478 -8.33 20.16 -7.65
CA THR A 478 -9.56 19.63 -7.04
C THR A 478 -9.62 18.11 -7.11
N VAL A 479 -9.38 17.51 -8.28
CA VAL A 479 -9.43 16.04 -8.42
C VAL A 479 -8.27 15.34 -7.71
N LEU A 480 -7.10 16.00 -7.61
CA LEU A 480 -5.98 15.51 -6.82
C LEU A 480 -6.32 15.47 -5.32
N GLU A 481 -6.89 16.55 -4.78
CA GLU A 481 -7.35 16.56 -3.39
C GLU A 481 -8.43 15.49 -3.16
N PHE A 482 -9.39 15.39 -4.07
CA PHE A 482 -10.47 14.41 -3.97
C PHE A 482 -9.92 12.98 -3.93
N GLY A 483 -9.00 12.63 -4.83
CA GLY A 483 -8.32 11.33 -4.85
C GLY A 483 -7.53 11.05 -3.56
N ILE A 484 -6.76 12.02 -3.08
CA ILE A 484 -6.02 11.90 -1.81
C ILE A 484 -6.99 11.64 -0.64
N ARG A 485 -8.11 12.36 -0.58
CA ARG A 485 -9.14 12.21 0.45
C ARG A 485 -9.88 10.86 0.37
N GLN A 486 -10.00 10.27 -0.82
CA GLN A 486 -10.49 8.89 -0.98
C GLN A 486 -9.51 7.85 -0.41
N GLY A 487 -8.31 8.27 0.00
CA GLY A 487 -7.24 7.41 0.49
C GLY A 487 -6.39 6.82 -0.63
N LYS A 488 -6.44 7.41 -1.84
CA LYS A 488 -5.60 7.02 -2.97
C LYS A 488 -4.22 7.67 -2.90
N THR A 489 -3.24 6.98 -3.44
CA THR A 489 -1.95 7.55 -3.83
C THR A 489 -2.12 8.04 -5.27
N CYS A 490 -2.05 9.35 -5.46
CA CYS A 490 -2.33 9.95 -6.76
C CYS A 490 -1.03 10.29 -7.48
N ILE A 491 -0.92 9.92 -8.75
CA ILE A 491 0.14 10.41 -9.65
C ILE A 491 -0.49 11.30 -10.71
N VAL A 492 0.20 12.38 -11.09
CA VAL A 492 -0.28 13.29 -12.15
C VAL A 492 0.57 13.04 -13.39
N VAL A 493 -0.10 12.74 -14.51
CA VAL A 493 0.53 12.43 -15.78
C VAL A 493 -0.03 13.33 -16.89
N LYS A 494 0.76 13.52 -17.95
CA LYS A 494 0.28 14.16 -19.17
C LYS A 494 -0.49 13.18 -20.03
N ASP A 495 -1.46 13.72 -20.75
CA ASP A 495 -2.28 12.96 -21.67
C ASP A 495 -1.45 12.37 -22.82
N GLY A 496 -1.81 11.16 -23.21
CA GLY A 496 -1.16 10.37 -24.24
C GLY A 496 -1.81 8.98 -24.29
N PRO A 497 -1.73 8.27 -25.43
CA PRO A 497 -2.28 6.92 -25.53
C PRO A 497 -1.76 5.99 -24.42
N GLY A 498 -2.68 5.45 -23.61
CA GLY A 498 -2.38 4.60 -22.45
C GLY A 498 -1.69 5.30 -21.27
N PHE A 499 -1.59 6.63 -21.28
CA PHE A 499 -1.04 7.44 -20.20
C PHE A 499 0.37 6.99 -19.79
N TYR A 500 0.63 6.82 -18.50
CA TYR A 500 1.85 6.19 -18.02
C TYR A 500 1.63 4.69 -17.80
N THR A 501 0.62 4.31 -17.01
CA THR A 501 0.51 2.95 -16.48
C THR A 501 0.18 1.90 -17.55
N THR A 502 -0.88 2.12 -18.33
CA THR A 502 -1.29 1.19 -19.41
C THR A 502 -0.20 1.12 -20.48
N ARG A 503 0.42 2.25 -20.79
CA ARG A 503 1.50 2.37 -21.77
C ARG A 503 2.71 1.51 -21.43
N ILE A 504 3.22 1.56 -20.20
CA ILE A 504 4.39 0.74 -19.82
C ILE A 504 4.04 -0.75 -19.63
N LEU A 505 2.78 -1.07 -19.31
CA LEU A 505 2.33 -2.47 -19.17
C LEU A 505 2.26 -3.18 -20.52
N ALA A 506 1.86 -2.48 -21.59
CA ALA A 506 1.60 -3.10 -22.87
C ALA A 506 2.84 -3.82 -23.47
N PRO A 507 4.05 -3.24 -23.53
CA PRO A 507 5.25 -3.93 -24.01
C PRO A 507 5.60 -5.19 -23.22
N LEU A 508 5.35 -5.20 -21.91
CA LEU A 508 5.53 -6.37 -21.05
C LEU A 508 4.62 -7.53 -21.49
N LEU A 509 3.35 -7.23 -21.73
CA LEU A 509 2.36 -8.22 -22.19
C LEU A 509 2.64 -8.68 -23.63
N PHE A 510 3.07 -7.76 -24.49
CA PHE A 510 3.44 -8.10 -25.87
C PHE A 510 4.65 -9.02 -25.94
N GLU A 511 5.72 -8.71 -25.23
CA GLU A 511 6.91 -9.57 -25.21
C GLU A 511 6.59 -10.94 -24.60
N SER A 512 5.70 -10.98 -23.62
CA SER A 512 5.23 -12.23 -23.02
C SER A 512 4.43 -13.08 -24.02
N GLY A 513 3.53 -12.49 -24.81
CA GLY A 513 2.83 -13.22 -25.85
C GLY A 513 3.75 -13.60 -27.02
N LEU A 514 4.78 -12.81 -27.32
CA LEU A 514 5.80 -13.15 -28.31
C LEU A 514 6.62 -14.36 -27.86
N LEU A 515 6.94 -14.48 -26.58
CA LEU A 515 7.54 -15.71 -26.03
C LEU A 515 6.63 -16.93 -26.25
N VAL A 516 5.31 -16.78 -26.08
CA VAL A 516 4.36 -17.86 -26.42
C VAL A 516 4.39 -18.17 -27.91
N TYR A 517 4.41 -17.15 -28.77
CA TYR A 517 4.59 -17.32 -30.21
C TYR A 517 5.91 -18.05 -30.54
N GLU A 518 7.01 -17.80 -29.82
CA GLU A 518 8.30 -18.43 -30.10
C GLU A 518 8.48 -19.84 -29.52
N GLY A 519 7.46 -20.41 -28.86
CA GLY A 519 7.52 -21.77 -28.33
C GLY A 519 7.39 -21.89 -26.82
N ALA A 520 7.35 -20.80 -26.05
CA ALA A 520 7.33 -20.88 -24.59
C ALA A 520 6.00 -21.42 -24.05
N GLU A 521 6.08 -22.18 -22.97
CA GLU A 521 4.91 -22.60 -22.19
C GLU A 521 4.37 -21.42 -21.36
N ILE A 522 3.06 -21.18 -21.42
CA ILE A 522 2.38 -20.12 -20.64
C ILE A 522 2.75 -20.19 -19.15
N PRO A 523 2.72 -21.36 -18.47
CA PRO A 523 3.15 -21.47 -17.07
C PRO A 523 4.63 -21.18 -16.82
N ALA A 524 5.51 -21.37 -17.81
CA ALA A 524 6.93 -21.06 -17.67
C ALA A 524 7.15 -19.55 -17.61
N ILE A 525 6.48 -18.79 -18.48
CA ILE A 525 6.52 -17.32 -18.47
C ILE A 525 5.97 -16.78 -17.15
N ASP A 526 4.77 -17.25 -16.78
CA ASP A 526 4.10 -16.87 -15.56
C ASP A 526 4.92 -17.21 -14.31
N GLY A 527 5.59 -18.36 -14.32
CA GLY A 527 6.47 -18.83 -13.26
C GLY A 527 7.76 -18.01 -13.14
N ALA A 528 8.39 -17.68 -14.26
CA ALA A 528 9.61 -16.87 -14.32
C ALA A 528 9.35 -15.44 -13.84
N MET A 529 8.28 -14.78 -14.28
CA MET A 529 7.95 -13.41 -13.83
C MET A 529 7.48 -13.37 -12.38
N LYS A 530 6.83 -14.46 -11.92
CA LYS A 530 6.61 -14.69 -10.50
C LYS A 530 7.94 -14.77 -9.77
N GLN A 531 8.87 -15.65 -10.17
CA GLN A 531 10.19 -15.74 -9.57
C GLN A 531 10.93 -14.40 -9.53
N PHE A 532 10.78 -13.57 -10.56
CA PHE A 532 11.32 -12.21 -10.63
C PHE A 532 10.76 -11.28 -9.54
N GLY A 533 9.50 -11.48 -9.13
CA GLY A 533 8.90 -10.72 -8.02
C GLY A 533 7.46 -10.28 -8.25
N TYR A 534 6.90 -10.47 -9.44
CA TYR A 534 5.53 -10.06 -9.72
C TYR A 534 4.51 -10.89 -8.90
N PRO A 535 3.42 -10.26 -8.44
CA PRO A 535 2.36 -10.95 -7.70
C PRO A 535 1.57 -11.92 -8.60
N VAL A 536 1.32 -11.50 -9.84
CA VAL A 536 0.61 -12.26 -10.88
C VAL A 536 1.52 -12.30 -12.12
N GLY A 537 1.57 -13.43 -12.81
CA GLY A 537 2.34 -13.52 -14.05
C GLY A 537 1.59 -12.86 -15.21
N PRO A 538 2.29 -12.44 -16.27
CA PRO A 538 1.70 -11.63 -17.34
C PRO A 538 0.56 -12.33 -18.09
N MET A 539 0.62 -13.65 -18.25
CA MET A 539 -0.43 -14.40 -18.95
C MET A 539 -1.68 -14.53 -18.08
N ALA A 540 -1.50 -14.82 -16.79
CA ALA A 540 -2.62 -14.83 -15.85
C ALA A 540 -3.22 -13.43 -15.65
N LEU A 541 -2.41 -12.38 -15.68
CA LEU A 541 -2.85 -10.98 -15.59
C LEU A 541 -3.74 -10.61 -16.78
N LEU A 542 -3.36 -11.00 -18.00
CA LEU A 542 -4.18 -10.75 -19.19
C LEU A 542 -5.57 -11.40 -19.08
N ASP A 543 -5.66 -12.60 -18.52
CA ASP A 543 -6.95 -13.24 -18.25
C ASP A 543 -7.76 -12.56 -17.13
N GLU A 544 -7.10 -11.96 -16.14
CA GLU A 544 -7.77 -11.23 -15.05
C GLU A 544 -8.35 -9.90 -15.52
N VAL A 545 -7.61 -9.17 -16.36
CA VAL A 545 -8.07 -7.92 -17.01
C VAL A 545 -9.16 -8.23 -18.06
N GLY A 546 -8.95 -9.28 -18.84
CA GLY A 546 -9.78 -9.67 -19.96
C GLY A 546 -9.05 -9.48 -21.29
N ILE A 547 -9.01 -10.54 -22.10
CA ILE A 547 -8.27 -10.55 -23.37
C ILE A 547 -8.89 -9.59 -24.39
N ASP A 548 -10.21 -9.41 -24.36
CA ASP A 548 -10.93 -8.45 -25.19
C ASP A 548 -10.58 -7.00 -24.86
N VAL A 549 -10.47 -6.67 -23.57
CA VAL A 549 -9.98 -5.36 -23.12
C VAL A 549 -8.54 -5.15 -23.60
N GLY A 550 -7.67 -6.14 -23.40
CA GLY A 550 -6.28 -6.09 -23.89
C GLY A 550 -6.19 -5.89 -25.40
N THR A 551 -7.11 -6.49 -26.17
CA THR A 551 -7.20 -6.31 -27.64
C THR A 551 -7.56 -4.86 -28.01
N HIS A 552 -8.50 -4.24 -27.30
CA HIS A 552 -8.85 -2.82 -27.53
C HIS A 552 -7.67 -1.89 -27.20
N VAL A 553 -7.06 -2.07 -26.03
CA VAL A 553 -5.87 -1.30 -25.61
C VAL A 553 -4.73 -1.44 -26.62
N THR A 554 -4.52 -2.64 -27.16
CA THR A 554 -3.49 -2.90 -28.17
C THR A 554 -3.73 -2.08 -29.44
N ARG A 555 -4.98 -1.93 -29.88
CA ARG A 555 -5.34 -1.13 -31.06
C ARG A 555 -5.08 0.36 -30.82
N GLU A 556 -5.47 0.87 -29.66
CA GLU A 556 -5.22 2.28 -29.27
C GLU A 556 -3.71 2.59 -29.21
N LEU A 557 -2.91 1.66 -28.67
CA LEU A 557 -1.46 1.85 -28.52
C LEU A 557 -0.66 1.51 -29.78
N ALA A 558 -1.27 0.87 -30.78
CA ALA A 558 -0.60 0.48 -32.02
C ALA A 558 0.02 1.69 -32.74
N VAL A 559 -0.61 2.87 -32.63
CA VAL A 559 -0.11 4.12 -33.22
C VAL A 559 1.30 4.46 -32.71
N ILE A 560 1.57 4.25 -31.41
CA ILE A 560 2.88 4.54 -30.81
C ILE A 560 3.87 3.40 -31.07
N PHE A 561 3.41 2.16 -30.95
CA PHE A 561 4.28 0.99 -30.94
C PHE A 561 4.75 0.52 -32.31
N LYS A 562 3.96 0.79 -33.36
CA LYS A 562 4.35 0.47 -34.74
C LYS A 562 5.65 1.15 -35.14
N ASP A 563 5.82 2.43 -34.80
CA ASP A 563 7.02 3.21 -35.11
C ASP A 563 8.27 2.72 -34.36
N ARG A 564 8.07 1.91 -33.31
CA ARG A 564 9.13 1.33 -32.47
C ARG A 564 9.45 -0.12 -32.82
N GLY A 565 8.87 -0.64 -33.91
CA GLY A 565 9.04 -2.05 -34.30
C GLY A 565 8.37 -3.04 -33.33
N ILE A 566 7.49 -2.56 -32.45
CA ILE A 566 6.69 -3.41 -31.55
C ILE A 566 5.41 -3.77 -32.31
N ALA A 567 5.43 -4.92 -32.98
CA ALA A 567 4.28 -5.51 -33.63
C ALA A 567 4.09 -6.95 -33.12
N ALA A 568 2.86 -7.29 -32.71
CA ALA A 568 2.56 -8.65 -32.30
C ALA A 568 2.41 -9.54 -33.56
N PRO A 569 3.20 -10.63 -33.68
CA PRO A 569 3.01 -11.60 -34.78
C PRO A 569 1.79 -12.51 -34.54
N TYR A 570 1.10 -12.34 -33.42
CA TYR A 570 -0.11 -13.07 -33.03
C TYR A 570 -1.28 -12.10 -32.85
N ASP A 571 -2.48 -12.60 -33.12
CA ASP A 571 -3.71 -11.80 -33.05
C ASP A 571 -4.57 -12.22 -31.85
N LEU A 572 -4.61 -11.37 -30.82
CA LEU A 572 -5.48 -11.59 -29.66
C LEU A 572 -6.97 -11.59 -30.04
N GLY A 573 -7.36 -10.96 -31.14
CA GLY A 573 -8.72 -10.97 -31.67
C GLY A 573 -9.21 -12.38 -31.96
N LYS A 574 -8.37 -13.25 -32.53
CA LYS A 574 -8.71 -14.67 -32.79
C LYS A 574 -9.01 -15.45 -31.51
N ILE A 575 -8.34 -15.11 -30.41
CA ILE A 575 -8.58 -15.70 -29.09
C ILE A 575 -9.96 -15.27 -28.58
N VAL A 576 -10.30 -13.99 -28.75
CA VAL A 576 -11.60 -13.44 -28.34
C VAL A 576 -12.75 -13.99 -29.19
N GLU A 577 -12.56 -14.16 -30.50
CA GLU A 577 -13.53 -14.75 -31.43
C GLU A 577 -13.90 -16.20 -31.06
N LYS A 578 -12.95 -16.96 -30.50
CA LYS A 578 -13.19 -18.29 -29.94
C LYS A 578 -13.93 -18.27 -28.60
N GLY A 579 -14.29 -17.11 -28.09
CA GLY A 579 -14.96 -16.92 -26.79
C GLY A 579 -14.02 -16.96 -25.59
N PHE A 580 -12.70 -17.01 -25.81
CA PHE A 580 -11.72 -17.02 -24.72
C PHE A 580 -11.44 -15.59 -24.27
N LYS A 581 -12.22 -15.08 -23.30
CA LYS A 581 -12.11 -13.70 -22.78
C LYS A 581 -11.46 -13.63 -21.40
N GLY A 582 -10.92 -14.74 -20.90
CA GLY A 582 -10.27 -14.79 -19.59
C GLY A 582 -11.21 -15.22 -18.46
N ARG A 583 -10.99 -14.66 -17.28
CA ARG A 583 -11.69 -15.06 -16.05
C ARG A 583 -13.20 -14.81 -16.12
N LYS A 584 -13.63 -13.74 -16.78
CA LYS A 584 -15.04 -13.34 -16.88
C LYS A 584 -15.89 -14.28 -17.74
N SER A 585 -15.27 -14.97 -18.70
CA SER A 585 -15.94 -15.98 -19.55
C SER A 585 -15.70 -17.40 -19.07
N GLY A 586 -14.99 -17.61 -17.96
CA GLY A 586 -14.62 -18.94 -17.48
C GLY A 586 -13.47 -19.61 -18.25
N LYS A 587 -12.98 -19.01 -19.35
CA LYS A 587 -11.94 -19.60 -20.20
C LYS A 587 -11.16 -18.50 -20.95
N GLY A 588 -9.84 -18.58 -20.93
CA GLY A 588 -8.88 -17.64 -21.52
C GLY A 588 -7.61 -18.36 -21.94
N LEU A 589 -6.44 -17.81 -21.59
CA LEU A 589 -5.15 -18.51 -21.63
C LEU A 589 -5.10 -19.67 -20.62
N TYR A 590 -5.82 -19.52 -19.50
CA TYR A 590 -6.11 -20.57 -18.54
C TYR A 590 -7.59 -20.96 -18.53
N ARG A 591 -7.89 -22.08 -17.88
CA ARG A 591 -9.24 -22.56 -17.64
C ARG A 591 -9.73 -22.18 -16.24
N TYR A 592 -10.86 -21.47 -16.18
CA TYR A 592 -11.48 -20.98 -14.94
C TYR A 592 -12.80 -21.70 -14.63
N ASP A 593 -13.34 -22.42 -15.62
CA ASP A 593 -14.48 -23.32 -15.59
C ASP A 593 -14.21 -24.61 -14.80
N VAL A 594 -12.94 -24.96 -14.61
CA VAL A 594 -12.50 -26.12 -13.83
C VAL A 594 -11.75 -25.72 -12.56
N PRO A 595 -11.87 -26.52 -11.48
CA PRO A 595 -11.14 -26.26 -10.25
C PRO A 595 -9.62 -26.39 -10.47
N SER A 596 -8.84 -25.59 -9.74
CA SER A 596 -7.38 -25.70 -9.75
C SER A 596 -6.91 -27.04 -9.20
N LYS A 597 -5.91 -27.67 -9.82
CA LYS A 597 -5.30 -28.93 -9.34
C LYS A 597 -3.97 -28.62 -8.64
N LYS A 598 -3.82 -29.01 -7.38
CA LYS A 598 -2.62 -28.72 -6.54
C LYS A 598 -2.24 -27.23 -6.53
N GLY A 599 -3.25 -26.34 -6.56
CA GLY A 599 -3.05 -24.89 -6.60
C GLY A 599 -2.55 -24.32 -7.93
N LYS A 600 -2.46 -25.14 -8.98
CA LYS A 600 -2.14 -24.70 -10.35
C LYS A 600 -3.43 -24.63 -11.17
N ARG A 601 -3.62 -23.52 -11.88
CA ARG A 601 -4.71 -23.35 -12.84
C ARG A 601 -4.36 -24.14 -14.12
N PRO A 602 -5.24 -24.99 -14.64
CA PRO A 602 -4.98 -25.67 -15.91
C PRO A 602 -4.87 -24.66 -17.06
N VAL A 603 -3.90 -24.87 -17.96
CA VAL A 603 -3.74 -24.07 -19.18
C VAL A 603 -4.82 -24.47 -20.18
N ASN A 604 -5.31 -23.51 -20.95
CA ASN A 604 -6.14 -23.79 -22.11
C ASN A 604 -5.24 -24.14 -23.30
N THR A 605 -5.04 -25.43 -23.57
CA THR A 605 -4.11 -25.89 -24.62
C THR A 605 -4.53 -25.46 -26.03
N GLU A 606 -5.83 -25.18 -26.25
CA GLU A 606 -6.35 -24.69 -27.55
C GLU A 606 -5.76 -23.33 -27.94
N VAL A 607 -5.34 -22.51 -26.97
CA VAL A 607 -4.79 -21.17 -27.28
C VAL A 607 -3.44 -21.25 -27.98
N TYR A 608 -2.64 -22.31 -27.75
CA TYR A 608 -1.32 -22.42 -28.37
C TYR A 608 -1.40 -22.48 -29.91
N ALA A 609 -2.45 -23.10 -30.45
CA ALA A 609 -2.69 -23.11 -31.90
C ALA A 609 -3.00 -21.70 -32.45
N LEU A 610 -3.56 -20.82 -31.62
CA LEU A 610 -3.91 -19.44 -31.99
C LEU A 610 -2.72 -18.48 -31.93
N PHE A 611 -1.67 -18.83 -31.17
CA PHE A 611 -0.40 -18.10 -31.16
C PHE A 611 0.51 -18.48 -32.35
N SER A 612 0.15 -19.48 -33.17
CA SER A 612 0.78 -19.91 -34.43
C SER A 612 2.25 -19.51 -34.65
N GLY A 613 3.13 -20.00 -33.79
CA GLY A 613 4.58 -19.85 -33.93
C GLY A 613 5.26 -21.01 -33.22
N SER A 614 6.26 -21.58 -33.88
CA SER A 614 7.25 -22.56 -33.42
C SER A 614 6.80 -23.78 -32.57
N PRO A 615 7.45 -24.95 -32.74
CA PRO A 615 7.29 -26.06 -31.81
C PRO A 615 7.61 -25.59 -30.38
N ARG A 616 6.91 -26.15 -29.38
CA ARG A 616 7.16 -25.79 -27.98
C ARG A 616 8.61 -26.08 -27.62
N LYS A 617 9.29 -25.10 -27.02
CA LYS A 617 10.68 -25.20 -26.60
C LYS A 617 10.90 -24.59 -25.23
N ASN A 618 11.97 -25.01 -24.58
CA ASN A 618 12.32 -24.51 -23.25
C ASN A 618 13.07 -23.18 -23.37
N PHE A 619 12.69 -22.25 -22.51
CA PHE A 619 13.39 -20.99 -22.27
C PHE A 619 13.85 -20.98 -20.81
N THR A 620 15.02 -20.39 -20.55
CA THR A 620 15.47 -20.21 -19.16
C THR A 620 14.64 -19.13 -18.47
N ALA A 621 14.56 -19.20 -17.14
CA ALA A 621 13.84 -18.18 -16.38
C ALA A 621 14.50 -16.81 -16.58
N GLU A 622 15.83 -16.77 -16.62
CA GLU A 622 16.63 -15.57 -16.82
C GLU A 622 16.34 -14.91 -18.17
N GLU A 623 16.26 -15.70 -19.26
CA GLU A 623 15.95 -15.17 -20.59
C GLU A 623 14.56 -14.54 -20.64
N ILE A 624 13.55 -15.22 -20.07
CA ILE A 624 12.17 -14.71 -19.99
C ILE A 624 12.17 -13.40 -19.18
N GLN A 625 12.78 -13.42 -17.99
CA GLN A 625 12.81 -12.27 -17.10
C GLN A 625 13.48 -11.06 -17.74
N GLN A 626 14.63 -11.27 -18.41
CA GLN A 626 15.35 -10.22 -19.10
C GLN A 626 14.48 -9.60 -20.20
N ARG A 627 13.98 -10.40 -21.15
CA ARG A 627 13.19 -9.88 -22.27
C ARG A 627 11.96 -9.10 -21.80
N VAL A 628 11.19 -9.69 -20.91
CA VAL A 628 9.92 -9.12 -20.44
C VAL A 628 10.13 -7.86 -19.60
N SER A 629 11.15 -7.84 -18.72
CA SER A 629 11.41 -6.67 -17.87
C SER A 629 12.05 -5.50 -18.62
N LEU A 630 12.98 -5.76 -19.55
CA LEU A 630 13.63 -4.71 -20.34
C LEU A 630 12.63 -3.88 -21.16
N MET A 631 11.61 -4.53 -21.74
CA MET A 631 10.58 -3.82 -22.50
C MET A 631 9.80 -2.82 -21.64
N MET A 632 9.41 -3.22 -20.42
CA MET A 632 8.66 -2.34 -19.51
C MET A 632 9.50 -1.16 -19.01
N ILE A 633 10.73 -1.42 -18.56
CA ILE A 633 11.56 -0.36 -17.95
C ILE A 633 12.04 0.65 -18.99
N ASN A 634 12.25 0.21 -20.25
CA ASN A 634 12.55 1.10 -21.36
C ASN A 634 11.38 2.02 -21.68
N GLU A 635 10.16 1.47 -21.71
CA GLU A 635 8.95 2.27 -21.93
C GLU A 635 8.72 3.26 -20.78
N ALA A 636 9.05 2.89 -19.54
CA ALA A 636 9.04 3.82 -18.42
C ALA A 636 10.03 4.97 -18.62
N ALA A 637 11.26 4.68 -19.07
CA ALA A 637 12.24 5.70 -19.40
C ALA A 637 11.76 6.63 -20.54
N LEU A 638 11.09 6.09 -21.57
CA LEU A 638 10.48 6.89 -22.63
C LEU A 638 9.37 7.80 -22.11
N CYS A 639 8.51 7.32 -21.20
CA CYS A 639 7.48 8.15 -20.59
C CYS A 639 8.07 9.34 -19.82
N LEU A 640 9.24 9.18 -19.20
CA LEU A 640 9.96 10.29 -18.57
C LEU A 640 10.59 11.22 -19.62
N GLN A 641 11.23 10.66 -20.64
CA GLN A 641 11.85 11.42 -21.73
C GLN A 641 10.83 12.31 -22.48
N GLU A 642 9.62 11.79 -22.68
CA GLU A 642 8.53 12.49 -23.38
C GLU A 642 7.73 13.42 -22.45
N GLY A 643 8.04 13.45 -21.15
CA GLY A 643 7.35 14.29 -20.16
C GLY A 643 5.93 13.83 -19.82
N ILE A 644 5.57 12.57 -20.10
CA ILE A 644 4.31 11.96 -19.64
C ILE A 644 4.28 11.92 -18.11
N ILE A 645 5.40 11.54 -17.50
CA ILE A 645 5.65 11.69 -16.07
C ILE A 645 6.71 12.76 -15.85
N ALA A 646 6.53 13.58 -14.81
CA ALA A 646 7.46 14.65 -14.49
C ALA A 646 8.63 14.21 -13.58
N ASP A 647 8.46 13.12 -12.84
CA ASP A 647 9.39 12.68 -11.79
C ASP A 647 9.50 11.14 -11.81
N PRO A 648 10.72 10.56 -11.79
CA PRO A 648 10.94 9.12 -11.63
C PRO A 648 10.20 8.51 -10.44
N ARG A 649 10.04 9.24 -9.34
CA ARG A 649 9.31 8.83 -8.13
C ARG A 649 7.87 8.48 -8.44
N ASP A 650 7.20 9.34 -9.22
CA ASP A 650 5.79 9.15 -9.54
C ASP A 650 5.63 7.95 -10.47
N GLY A 651 6.58 7.76 -11.39
CA GLY A 651 6.68 6.55 -12.21
C GLY A 651 6.86 5.28 -11.37
N ASP A 652 7.82 5.29 -10.44
CA ASP A 652 8.06 4.15 -9.55
C ASP A 652 6.84 3.78 -8.71
N ILE A 653 6.18 4.77 -8.12
CA ILE A 653 4.94 4.58 -7.37
C ILE A 653 3.83 4.04 -8.27
N GLY A 654 3.65 4.62 -9.47
CA GLY A 654 2.66 4.17 -10.44
C GLY A 654 2.84 2.71 -10.83
N ALA A 655 4.07 2.32 -11.16
CA ALA A 655 4.38 0.95 -11.57
C ALA A 655 4.21 -0.05 -10.41
N VAL A 656 4.67 0.28 -9.20
CA VAL A 656 4.58 -0.64 -8.04
C VAL A 656 3.14 -0.82 -7.59
N PHE A 657 2.39 0.28 -7.44
CA PHE A 657 1.06 0.25 -6.83
C PHE A 657 -0.09 0.07 -7.81
N GLY A 658 0.13 0.35 -9.10
CA GLY A 658 -0.83 0.13 -10.18
C GLY A 658 -0.62 -1.21 -10.88
N LEU A 659 0.64 -1.54 -11.20
CA LEU A 659 0.98 -2.67 -12.08
C LEU A 659 1.61 -3.86 -11.35
N GLY A 660 1.91 -3.70 -10.06
CA GLY A 660 2.53 -4.75 -9.25
C GLY A 660 4.01 -4.97 -9.58
N PHE A 661 4.70 -3.95 -10.07
CA PHE A 661 6.16 -4.00 -10.23
C PHE A 661 6.81 -4.40 -8.89
N PRO A 662 7.82 -5.29 -8.86
CA PRO A 662 8.37 -5.84 -7.62
C PRO A 662 8.77 -4.75 -6.60
N PRO A 663 8.09 -4.64 -5.44
CA PRO A 663 8.35 -3.53 -4.51
C PRO A 663 9.76 -3.51 -3.91
N PHE A 664 10.38 -4.70 -3.74
CA PHE A 664 11.72 -4.82 -3.17
C PHE A 664 12.84 -4.26 -4.07
N THR A 665 12.54 -3.92 -5.33
CA THR A 665 13.46 -3.23 -6.24
C THR A 665 13.19 -1.72 -6.33
N GLY A 666 12.10 -1.24 -5.72
CA GLY A 666 11.80 0.19 -5.59
C GLY A 666 11.03 0.81 -6.75
N GLY A 667 10.76 0.06 -7.82
CA GLY A 667 10.14 0.56 -9.06
C GLY A 667 11.08 0.49 -10.28
N PRO A 668 10.58 0.67 -11.51
CA PRO A 668 11.38 0.59 -12.73
C PRO A 668 12.62 1.49 -12.74
N PHE A 669 12.53 2.73 -12.26
CA PHE A 669 13.65 3.68 -12.28
C PHE A 669 14.72 3.30 -11.24
N ARG A 670 14.31 3.00 -10.00
CA ARG A 670 15.26 2.50 -8.99
C ARG A 670 15.86 1.15 -9.35
N TYR A 671 15.09 0.28 -10.00
CA TYR A 671 15.61 -0.98 -10.51
C TYR A 671 16.70 -0.76 -11.58
N MET A 672 16.47 0.14 -12.54
CA MET A 672 17.48 0.51 -13.53
C MET A 672 18.75 1.07 -12.86
N ASP A 673 18.60 1.96 -11.88
CA ASP A 673 19.75 2.49 -11.11
C ASP A 673 20.50 1.39 -10.35
N SER A 674 19.78 0.41 -9.78
CA SER A 674 20.40 -0.69 -9.02
C SER A 674 21.13 -1.69 -9.93
N GLN A 675 20.70 -1.83 -11.18
CA GLN A 675 21.41 -2.62 -12.20
C GLN A 675 22.58 -1.84 -12.81
N GLY A 676 22.54 -0.51 -12.75
CA GLY A 676 23.44 0.41 -13.43
C GLY A 676 22.96 0.69 -14.86
N ILE A 677 22.73 1.96 -15.19
CA ILE A 677 22.16 2.39 -16.48
C ILE A 677 22.99 1.93 -17.68
N GLY A 678 24.32 1.95 -17.57
CA GLY A 678 25.20 1.40 -18.61
C GLY A 678 25.01 -0.10 -18.83
N SER A 679 24.82 -0.88 -17.76
CA SER A 679 24.56 -2.33 -17.87
C SER A 679 23.19 -2.61 -18.50
N VAL A 680 22.16 -1.85 -18.10
CA VAL A 680 20.82 -1.95 -18.70
C VAL A 680 20.89 -1.66 -20.20
N THR A 681 21.51 -0.55 -20.59
CA THR A 681 21.66 -0.15 -22.00
C THR A 681 22.42 -1.21 -22.81
N ALA A 682 23.52 -1.74 -22.29
CA ALA A 682 24.28 -2.80 -22.96
C ALA A 682 23.46 -4.09 -23.16
N ARG A 683 22.69 -4.51 -22.14
CA ARG A 683 21.79 -5.69 -22.26
C ARG A 683 20.69 -5.45 -23.29
N MET A 684 20.18 -4.23 -23.39
CA MET A 684 19.18 -3.87 -24.39
C MET A 684 19.76 -3.92 -25.81
N GLU A 685 20.96 -3.39 -26.05
CA GLU A 685 21.63 -3.48 -27.36
C GLU A 685 21.92 -4.95 -27.74
N GLN A 686 22.31 -5.81 -26.79
CA GLN A 686 22.42 -7.26 -27.03
C GLN A 686 21.07 -7.88 -27.44
N CYS A 687 19.97 -7.42 -26.85
CA CYS A 687 18.64 -7.86 -27.25
C CYS A 687 18.22 -7.30 -28.63
N VAL A 688 18.72 -6.13 -29.04
CA VAL A 688 18.54 -5.62 -30.41
C VAL A 688 19.19 -6.55 -31.41
N GLU A 689 20.44 -6.95 -31.20
CA GLU A 689 21.16 -7.87 -32.09
C GLU A 689 20.44 -9.23 -32.19
N LYS A 690 19.97 -9.76 -31.06
CA LYS A 690 19.42 -11.11 -31.00
C LYS A 690 17.94 -11.20 -31.41
N TYR A 691 17.16 -10.18 -31.07
CA TYR A 691 15.70 -10.24 -31.18
C TYR A 691 15.12 -9.10 -32.03
N GLY A 692 15.87 -8.04 -32.33
CA GLY A 692 15.47 -6.96 -33.22
C GLY A 692 15.17 -5.63 -32.52
N GLU A 693 14.87 -4.62 -33.34
CA GLU A 693 14.83 -3.20 -33.00
C GLU A 693 13.86 -2.78 -31.88
N ARG A 694 12.89 -3.62 -31.53
CA ARG A 694 11.96 -3.33 -30.42
C ARG A 694 12.64 -3.13 -29.06
N PHE A 695 13.86 -3.67 -28.90
CA PHE A 695 14.68 -3.50 -27.71
C PHE A 695 15.58 -2.26 -27.76
N ARG A 696 15.45 -1.39 -28.77
CA ARG A 696 16.27 -0.20 -28.89
C ARG A 696 16.16 0.64 -27.60
N PRO A 697 17.28 0.96 -26.93
CA PRO A 697 17.24 1.75 -25.70
C PRO A 697 16.69 3.15 -25.97
N ALA A 698 15.89 3.65 -25.05
CA ALA A 698 15.46 5.05 -25.02
C ALA A 698 16.67 5.98 -25.04
N GLN A 699 16.53 7.14 -25.69
CA GLN A 699 17.65 8.09 -25.81
C GLN A 699 18.14 8.58 -24.44
N ILE A 700 17.22 8.83 -23.51
CA ILE A 700 17.54 9.19 -22.12
C ILE A 700 18.45 8.16 -21.45
N LEU A 701 18.28 6.86 -21.72
CA LEU A 701 19.13 5.80 -21.15
C LEU A 701 20.53 5.84 -21.77
N LYS A 702 20.62 6.06 -23.08
CA LYS A 702 21.91 6.20 -23.79
C LYS A 702 22.69 7.40 -23.25
N ASP A 703 22.03 8.55 -23.14
CA ASP A 703 22.64 9.79 -22.66
C ASP A 703 23.11 9.65 -21.21
N MET A 704 22.30 9.03 -20.35
CA MET A 704 22.66 8.77 -18.96
C MET A 704 23.79 7.74 -18.82
N ALA A 705 23.82 6.71 -19.66
CA ALA A 705 24.90 5.73 -19.68
C ALA A 705 26.24 6.38 -20.03
N VAL A 706 26.26 7.24 -21.06
CA VAL A 706 27.47 8.00 -21.46
C VAL A 706 27.90 8.96 -20.34
N ALA A 707 26.95 9.62 -19.69
CA ALA A 707 27.24 10.61 -18.64
C ALA A 707 27.49 9.99 -17.25
N GLY A 708 27.39 8.67 -17.07
CA GLY A 708 27.49 8.01 -15.77
C GLY A 708 26.41 8.44 -14.75
N LYS A 709 25.23 8.86 -15.24
CA LYS A 709 24.14 9.39 -14.41
C LYS A 709 23.18 8.30 -13.94
N LYS A 710 22.41 8.63 -12.90
CA LYS A 710 21.32 7.83 -12.31
C LYS A 710 20.02 8.64 -12.30
N PHE A 711 18.89 7.97 -12.23
CA PHE A 711 17.59 8.64 -12.03
C PHE A 711 17.50 9.23 -10.63
N TYR A 712 18.06 8.54 -9.63
CA TYR A 712 18.17 8.99 -8.25
C TYR A 712 19.65 9.24 -7.91
N PRO A 713 20.12 10.49 -7.98
CA PRO A 713 21.52 10.82 -7.66
C PRO A 713 21.84 10.66 -6.16
N ASN A 714 20.84 10.86 -5.29
CA ASN A 714 20.95 10.66 -3.85
C ASN A 714 20.06 9.45 -3.46
N ASN A 715 20.63 8.48 -2.74
CA ASN A 715 19.96 7.20 -2.40
C ASN A 715 18.70 7.37 -1.56
#